data_AF-F0JGW4-F1
#
_entry.id   AF-F0JGW4-F1
#
_cell.length_a   1.000
_cell.length_b   1.000
_cell.length_c   1.000
_cell.angle_alpha   90.00
_cell.angle_beta   90.00
_cell.angle_gamma   90.00
#
_symmetry.space_group_name_H-M   'P 1'
#
loop_
_entity.id
_entity.type
_entity.pdbx_description
1 polymer ?
#
loop_
_entity_poly.entity_id
_entity_poly.type
_entity_poly.pdbx_seq_one_letter_code
_entity_poly.pdbx_strand_id
1 'polypeptide(L)'
;MATITTTIKPAGGGDYTSLAAWDYAEAANLVGAGNTHVAECYGGGNLGPVTLSSWTTDAANRLVIQAADGERHMGVYDEAYAYASDSGNLLLADQAGLGCLDIIGLQFNKTGGSYSNGIYLRSTSTYIDKCIFKGPGGDSTGVCGINGSQDTATPSFIVTNTIFYDFTASSNAYTAGIRTQTVSDATLYNCTFINCRYGLRADSGTPLVKNCIFRSAPITGTLDAASGNNSTSTGIVFADYDNDDFALDATDTVARDTGADLAADGTWAFSDDILGAVRESGNWDIGAFEYVAPGGNNDAVVTLDVADVVVALTADANAPNAAVVTSGVEGIDMSVTAWLIAQGLAVHTLLDFSDAADLGHDASGNGHDWTLTGARQSVDTPTSNHATLNPIRGFVGSTTGTLSDGNLTFRCYPSEVNRSVFGTATADFPFYFEVGDPNLGIVYKTFGVASAAASGQEYGYVVGNFAGSWGFRVQSASSFLKYAEGVGGTDTGYAGPFAAGDVFGVAVDPSAGKMWVRHNGAWILGGNPATGENPTLTFAPQSVVPGVGEYNGGYVSVDFGQHGYAYAPPDGFLPLCDASRPEPAVLDTSAHVLVTTFTAPAGAPRAITVGWDAEHTDWGLRLKNLDADENWRYISTVAGLGYSNDAYASASGAPRVALTTPLSASGGVITIPADLLTDGDTYAVEVLRVGPKSGFDIVTYTGTGAVRTVVHGLGSAPFAVLIMPNDATAHPWVFNTDALGWGTSLAALATDAATTSATCWNDTAPTDVGVTVATDAALNASGDAYQMWVWADAGVYREIDYTGSGTTGAGGAVAHLGGTPEAVLFLKDAAGAYHWPVHWAVRSASNPVDEYVNSDVYSAEAADDKMDFLSNGFKIIQSVTNGYNVGGHRHVGIAVAGNEKYRNGY
;
A
#
# COMPACT_ATOMS: atom_id res chain seq x y z
N MET A 1 18.49 15.72 14.81
CA MET A 1 18.09 14.74 15.85
C MET A 1 17.22 13.73 15.15
N ALA A 2 17.48 12.45 15.35
CA ALA A 2 16.67 11.41 14.71
C ALA A 2 15.29 11.38 15.39
N THR A 3 14.23 11.34 14.61
CA THR A 3 12.90 11.02 15.11
C THR A 3 12.66 9.56 14.79
N ILE A 4 12.43 8.74 15.82
CA ILE A 4 11.96 7.37 15.65
C ILE A 4 10.44 7.44 15.70
N THR A 5 9.77 6.86 14.71
CA THR A 5 8.31 6.78 14.69
C THR A 5 7.92 5.30 14.68
N THR A 6 6.99 4.94 15.55
CA THR A 6 6.40 3.60 15.64
C THR A 6 4.89 3.72 15.56
N THR A 7 4.25 2.76 14.90
CA THR A 7 2.81 2.80 14.63
C THR A 7 2.03 1.92 15.61
N ILE A 8 0.96 2.47 16.16
CA ILE A 8 0.05 1.77 17.08
C ILE A 8 -1.29 1.61 16.37
N LYS A 9 -1.59 0.39 15.93
CA LYS A 9 -2.85 0.05 15.25
C LYS A 9 -3.61 -1.01 16.05
N PRO A 10 -4.66 -0.63 16.81
CA PRO A 10 -5.42 -1.57 17.64
C PRO A 10 -6.03 -2.76 16.87
N ALA A 11 -6.39 -2.56 15.61
CA ALA A 11 -6.91 -3.60 14.72
C ALA A 11 -5.83 -4.54 14.13
N GLY A 12 -4.54 -4.28 14.40
CA GLY A 12 -3.41 -4.95 13.77
C GLY A 12 -2.85 -4.22 12.55
N GLY A 13 -1.74 -4.70 12.00
CA GLY A 13 -1.07 -4.11 10.83
C GLY A 13 -0.16 -2.91 11.13
N GLY A 14 -0.04 -2.49 12.40
CA GLY A 14 0.99 -1.56 12.89
C GLY A 14 2.12 -2.29 13.61
N ASP A 15 3.14 -1.55 14.04
CA ASP A 15 4.28 -2.08 14.82
C ASP A 15 3.81 -2.65 16.17
N TYR A 16 2.82 -1.99 16.78
CA TYR A 16 2.19 -2.38 18.03
C TYR A 16 0.67 -2.31 17.95
N THR A 17 -0.01 -3.11 18.77
CA THR A 17 -1.48 -3.14 18.86
C THR A 17 -2.04 -2.36 20.05
N SER A 18 -1.17 -1.86 20.95
CA SER A 18 -1.58 -1.03 22.09
C SER A 18 -0.41 -0.18 22.58
N LEU A 19 -0.72 0.92 23.27
CA LEU A 19 0.31 1.78 23.88
C LEU A 19 1.09 1.05 24.99
N ALA A 20 0.46 0.11 25.68
CA ALA A 20 1.15 -0.72 26.68
C ALA A 20 2.19 -1.66 26.07
N ALA A 21 1.88 -2.28 24.92
CA ALA A 21 2.81 -3.15 24.21
C ALA A 21 4.00 -2.35 23.66
N TRP A 22 3.73 -1.16 23.12
CA TRP A 22 4.76 -0.22 22.67
C TRP A 22 5.66 0.23 23.82
N ASP A 23 5.10 0.76 24.90
CA ASP A 23 5.88 1.22 26.07
C ASP A 23 6.79 0.10 26.62
N TYR A 24 6.27 -1.12 26.71
CA TYR A 24 7.04 -2.27 27.17
C TYR A 24 8.24 -2.60 26.28
N ALA A 25 8.10 -2.47 24.96
CA ALA A 25 9.13 -2.84 23.99
C ALA A 25 10.14 -1.73 23.74
N GLU A 26 9.68 -0.47 23.74
CA GLU A 26 10.43 0.67 23.21
C GLU A 26 10.97 1.62 24.26
N ALA A 27 10.56 1.49 25.53
CA ALA A 27 10.99 2.42 26.57
C ALA A 27 12.52 2.50 26.71
N ALA A 28 13.03 3.73 26.57
CA ALA A 28 14.46 3.98 26.48
C ALA A 28 14.88 5.33 27.09
N ASN A 29 16.20 5.51 27.20
CA ASN A 29 16.81 6.79 27.52
C ASN A 29 17.05 7.61 26.24
N LEU A 30 16.07 8.44 25.88
CA LEU A 30 16.10 9.29 24.69
C LEU A 30 17.17 10.37 24.77
N VAL A 31 17.45 10.89 25.97
CA VAL A 31 18.53 11.86 26.20
C VAL A 31 19.90 11.26 25.86
N GLY A 32 20.12 10.00 26.24
CA GLY A 32 21.36 9.28 25.93
C GLY A 32 21.48 8.91 24.45
N ALA A 33 20.35 8.67 23.78
CA ALA A 33 20.30 8.29 22.37
C ALA A 33 20.27 9.49 21.39
N GLY A 34 19.92 10.70 21.86
CA GLY A 34 19.89 11.91 21.02
C GLY A 34 18.74 11.93 20.02
N ASN A 35 17.59 11.33 20.38
CA ASN A 35 16.43 11.15 19.51
C ASN A 35 15.11 11.55 20.18
N THR A 36 14.11 11.86 19.37
CA THR A 36 12.70 11.97 19.78
C THR A 36 12.01 10.67 19.39
N HIS A 37 11.13 10.16 20.24
CA HIS A 37 10.35 8.95 19.93
C HIS A 37 8.87 9.30 19.82
N VAL A 38 8.26 8.92 18.70
CA VAL A 38 6.85 9.16 18.37
C VAL A 38 6.10 7.82 18.34
N ALA A 39 5.05 7.75 19.15
CA ALA A 39 3.99 6.76 19.06
C ALA A 39 2.85 7.33 18.22
N GLU A 40 2.77 6.89 16.96
CA GLU A 40 1.75 7.31 16.00
C GLU A 40 0.54 6.37 16.06
N CYS A 41 -0.58 6.87 16.58
CA CYS A 41 -1.77 6.11 16.91
C CYS A 41 -2.82 6.21 15.79
N TYR A 42 -3.28 5.05 15.31
CA TYR A 42 -4.35 4.95 14.33
C TYR A 42 -5.66 4.48 15.01
N GLY A 43 -6.78 4.74 14.33
CA GLY A 43 -8.08 4.22 14.69
C GLY A 43 -8.24 2.72 14.46
N GLY A 44 -9.48 2.26 14.58
CA GLY A 44 -9.87 0.86 14.43
C GLY A 44 -9.94 0.06 15.74
N GLY A 45 -9.90 0.73 16.90
CA GLY A 45 -10.09 0.09 18.20
C GLY A 45 -9.49 0.88 19.37
N ASN A 46 -9.52 0.28 20.56
CA ASN A 46 -9.07 0.93 21.78
C ASN A 46 -7.55 0.80 21.98
N LEU A 47 -6.86 1.92 22.19
CA LEU A 47 -5.41 1.97 22.41
C LEU A 47 -4.94 1.30 23.72
N GLY A 48 -5.85 1.14 24.70
CA GLY A 48 -5.64 0.39 25.95
C GLY A 48 -4.70 1.08 26.96
N PRO A 49 -4.95 0.99 28.29
CA PRO A 49 -4.28 1.82 29.30
C PRO A 49 -2.76 1.63 29.34
N VAL A 50 -1.99 2.71 29.56
CA VAL A 50 -0.52 2.71 29.56
C VAL A 50 0.04 3.42 30.79
N THR A 51 1.15 2.90 31.32
CA THR A 51 1.92 3.53 32.39
C THR A 51 3.34 3.78 31.91
N LEU A 52 3.66 5.04 31.62
CA LEU A 52 4.97 5.45 31.12
C LEU A 52 5.97 5.45 32.28
N SER A 53 6.60 4.29 32.50
CA SER A 53 7.41 4.01 33.69
C SER A 53 8.91 3.82 33.44
N SER A 54 9.38 3.89 32.19
CA SER A 54 10.78 3.54 31.88
C SER A 54 11.48 4.48 30.90
N TRP A 55 10.89 5.65 30.64
CA TRP A 55 11.46 6.64 29.71
C TRP A 55 12.35 7.67 30.41
N THR A 56 13.43 8.09 29.74
CA THR A 56 14.21 9.27 30.11
C THR A 56 14.22 10.28 28.98
N THR A 57 13.71 11.48 29.22
CA THR A 57 13.42 12.50 28.18
C THR A 57 13.77 13.91 28.67
N ASP A 58 14.02 14.84 27.75
CA ASP A 58 14.20 16.26 28.06
C ASP A 58 13.60 17.15 26.95
N ALA A 59 13.82 18.47 27.03
CA ALA A 59 13.25 19.41 26.07
C ALA A 59 13.75 19.21 24.62
N ALA A 60 14.91 18.58 24.42
CA ALA A 60 15.48 18.29 23.11
C ALA A 60 15.12 16.89 22.61
N ASN A 61 14.89 15.94 23.52
CA ASN A 61 14.65 14.52 23.26
C ASN A 61 13.31 14.12 23.89
N ARG A 62 12.22 14.35 23.14
CA ARG A 62 10.85 14.27 23.66
C ARG A 62 10.24 12.89 23.41
N LEU A 63 9.32 12.50 24.27
CA LEU A 63 8.38 11.41 23.98
C LEU A 63 7.09 12.04 23.44
N VAL A 64 6.63 11.59 22.29
CA VAL A 64 5.42 12.10 21.63
C VAL A 64 4.44 10.96 21.44
N ILE A 65 3.19 11.15 21.82
CA ILE A 65 2.09 10.22 21.51
C ILE A 65 1.06 11.03 20.74
N GLN A 66 0.85 10.69 19.47
CA GLN A 66 0.01 11.50 18.58
C GLN A 66 -0.94 10.65 17.75
N ALA A 67 -2.08 11.19 17.35
CA ALA A 67 -2.88 10.61 16.28
C ALA A 67 -2.11 10.71 14.95
N ALA A 68 -2.24 9.70 14.10
CA ALA A 68 -1.67 9.73 12.75
C ALA A 68 -2.36 10.76 11.85
N ASP A 69 -1.70 11.16 10.77
CA ASP A 69 -2.28 12.05 9.77
C ASP A 69 -3.54 11.39 9.15
N GLY A 70 -4.64 12.16 9.11
CA GLY A 70 -5.95 11.66 8.66
C GLY A 70 -6.76 10.90 9.72
N GLU A 71 -6.17 10.55 10.86
CA GLU A 71 -6.83 9.81 11.95
C GLU A 71 -7.27 10.72 13.12
N ARG A 72 -7.00 12.02 13.00
CA ARG A 72 -7.34 13.03 14.02
C ARG A 72 -8.85 13.30 14.04
N HIS A 73 -9.39 13.41 15.24
CA HIS A 73 -10.79 13.82 15.44
C HIS A 73 -11.04 15.18 14.79
N MET A 74 -12.06 15.28 13.94
CA MET A 74 -12.46 16.53 13.29
C MET A 74 -13.21 17.45 14.27
N GLY A 75 -12.70 17.58 15.49
CA GLY A 75 -13.32 18.32 16.59
C GLY A 75 -14.50 17.61 17.28
N VAL A 76 -14.96 16.49 16.73
CA VAL A 76 -16.08 15.68 17.23
C VAL A 76 -15.56 14.31 17.69
N TYR A 77 -16.09 13.80 18.80
CA TYR A 77 -15.67 12.51 19.35
C TYR A 77 -16.16 11.34 18.48
N ASP A 78 -15.27 10.40 18.21
CA ASP A 78 -15.54 9.17 17.47
C ASP A 78 -14.99 7.94 18.22
N GLU A 79 -15.88 6.99 18.52
CA GLU A 79 -15.55 5.75 19.23
C GLU A 79 -14.55 4.87 18.46
N ALA A 80 -14.47 4.99 17.13
CA ALA A 80 -13.54 4.22 16.31
C ALA A 80 -12.05 4.57 16.58
N TYR A 81 -11.79 5.73 17.18
CA TYR A 81 -10.45 6.28 17.41
C TYR A 81 -10.17 6.54 18.90
N ALA A 82 -10.95 5.91 19.78
CA ALA A 82 -10.99 6.24 21.20
C ALA A 82 -10.01 5.45 22.07
N TYR A 83 -9.38 6.15 23.00
CA TYR A 83 -8.71 5.58 24.15
C TYR A 83 -9.70 5.51 25.33
N ALA A 84 -10.25 4.33 25.63
CA ALA A 84 -11.37 4.18 26.56
C ALA A 84 -11.16 3.15 27.68
N SER A 85 -11.65 3.45 28.89
CA SER A 85 -11.66 2.50 30.03
C SER A 85 -12.55 3.02 31.16
N ASP A 86 -13.17 2.13 31.91
CA ASP A 86 -13.91 2.41 33.15
C ASP A 86 -13.04 2.28 34.40
N SER A 87 -11.81 1.77 34.27
CA SER A 87 -10.93 1.44 35.39
C SER A 87 -9.54 2.06 35.20
N GLY A 88 -8.93 2.45 36.32
CA GLY A 88 -7.59 3.03 36.35
C GLY A 88 -7.43 4.32 35.54
N ASN A 89 -6.19 4.76 35.40
CA ASN A 89 -5.82 5.85 34.52
C ASN A 89 -5.67 5.33 33.09
N LEU A 90 -6.11 6.08 32.08
CA LEU A 90 -5.81 5.70 30.69
C LEU A 90 -4.32 5.88 30.43
N LEU A 91 -3.77 7.05 30.76
CA LEU A 91 -2.34 7.29 30.72
C LEU A 91 -1.84 7.72 32.09
N LEU A 92 -0.83 7.00 32.60
CA LEU A 92 -0.12 7.35 33.83
C LEU A 92 1.33 7.73 33.51
N ALA A 93 1.71 8.98 33.77
CA ALA A 93 3.07 9.48 33.63
C ALA A 93 3.73 9.59 35.02
N ASP A 94 4.44 8.54 35.43
CA ASP A 94 4.83 8.30 36.83
C ASP A 94 6.31 7.91 37.00
N GLN A 95 7.23 8.79 36.57
CA GLN A 95 8.68 8.62 36.71
C GLN A 95 9.43 9.93 36.89
N ALA A 96 10.52 9.87 37.64
CA ALA A 96 11.46 10.99 37.78
C ALA A 96 12.29 11.28 36.49
N GLY A 97 12.43 10.30 35.59
CA GLY A 97 13.20 10.44 34.34
C GLY A 97 12.42 11.01 33.15
N LEU A 98 11.08 10.99 33.19
CA LEU A 98 10.22 11.46 32.11
C LEU A 98 10.10 12.99 32.15
N GLY A 99 11.15 13.70 31.74
CA GLY A 99 11.18 15.16 31.76
C GLY A 99 10.20 15.88 30.82
N CYS A 100 9.87 15.33 29.65
CA CYS A 100 9.04 15.97 28.62
C CYS A 100 8.18 14.96 27.84
N LEU A 101 6.88 15.23 27.75
CA LEU A 101 5.88 14.40 27.06
C LEU A 101 4.95 15.28 26.21
N ASP A 102 4.70 14.90 24.97
CA ASP A 102 3.71 15.53 24.10
C ASP A 102 2.56 14.56 23.80
N ILE A 103 1.33 15.05 23.87
CA ILE A 103 0.11 14.29 23.55
C ILE A 103 -0.73 15.11 22.59
N ILE A 104 -0.95 14.61 21.37
CA ILE A 104 -1.49 15.42 20.27
C ILE A 104 -2.61 14.67 19.54
N GLY A 105 -3.78 15.28 19.36
CA GLY A 105 -4.81 14.75 18.46
C GLY A 105 -5.61 13.55 18.97
N LEU A 106 -5.42 13.13 20.23
CA LEU A 106 -6.00 11.89 20.77
C LEU A 106 -7.35 12.11 21.45
N GLN A 107 -8.15 11.03 21.50
CA GLN A 107 -9.45 11.01 22.15
C GLN A 107 -9.44 10.12 23.39
N PHE A 108 -9.74 10.67 24.56
CA PHE A 108 -9.79 9.96 25.83
C PHE A 108 -11.23 9.86 26.33
N ASN A 109 -11.71 8.65 26.61
CA ASN A 109 -13.05 8.40 27.11
C ASN A 109 -13.03 7.65 28.46
N LYS A 110 -13.43 8.35 29.51
CA LYS A 110 -13.67 7.75 30.82
C LYS A 110 -15.13 7.33 30.91
N THR A 111 -15.38 6.07 30.60
CA THR A 111 -16.72 5.46 30.63
C THR A 111 -17.24 5.19 32.05
N GLY A 112 -16.38 5.30 33.06
CA GLY A 112 -16.72 5.09 34.47
C GLY A 112 -15.51 5.18 35.40
N GLY A 113 -15.69 4.72 36.64
CA GLY A 113 -14.62 4.53 37.61
C GLY A 113 -14.75 5.34 38.90
N SER A 114 -13.75 5.19 39.77
CA SER A 114 -13.61 5.97 41.00
C SER A 114 -12.15 6.33 41.19
N TYR A 115 -11.85 7.62 41.37
CA TYR A 115 -10.49 8.14 41.46
C TYR A 115 -9.61 7.73 40.27
N SER A 116 -10.19 7.80 39.07
CA SER A 116 -9.58 7.39 37.80
C SER A 116 -9.53 8.55 36.83
N ASN A 117 -8.50 8.63 35.99
CA ASN A 117 -8.27 9.81 35.17
C ASN A 117 -8.05 9.43 33.70
N GLY A 118 -8.34 10.33 32.76
CA GLY A 118 -7.83 10.18 31.40
C GLY A 118 -6.31 10.18 31.44
N ILE A 119 -5.73 11.28 31.91
CA ILE A 119 -4.29 11.40 32.14
C ILE A 119 -4.02 11.70 33.62
N TYR A 120 -3.05 11.01 34.20
CA TYR A 120 -2.52 11.30 35.53
C TYR A 120 -1.03 11.65 35.46
N LEU A 121 -0.69 12.86 35.91
CA LEU A 121 0.67 13.43 35.80
C LEU A 121 1.30 13.59 37.19
N ARG A 122 2.47 12.96 37.42
CA ARG A 122 3.23 13.07 38.68
C ARG A 122 4.51 13.88 38.62
N SER A 123 5.30 13.77 37.56
CA SER A 123 6.67 14.30 37.55
C SER A 123 7.19 14.70 36.16
N THR A 124 6.31 15.10 35.24
CA THR A 124 6.68 15.38 33.83
C THR A 124 6.17 16.74 33.34
N SER A 125 6.97 17.44 32.51
CA SER A 125 6.48 18.61 31.77
C SER A 125 5.72 18.12 30.54
N THR A 126 4.43 18.43 30.46
CA THR A 126 3.57 17.84 29.42
C THR A 126 2.92 18.90 28.55
N TYR A 127 2.96 18.70 27.24
CA TYR A 127 2.17 19.47 26.28
C TYR A 127 1.03 18.60 25.75
N ILE A 128 -0.20 19.11 25.85
CA ILE A 128 -1.42 18.42 25.41
C ILE A 128 -2.11 19.34 24.43
N ASP A 129 -2.27 18.91 23.20
CA ASP A 129 -2.79 19.76 22.13
C ASP A 129 -3.82 19.02 21.28
N LYS A 130 -4.84 19.76 20.86
CA LYS A 130 -5.87 19.28 19.94
C LYS A 130 -6.46 17.93 20.36
N CYS A 131 -6.76 17.73 21.65
CA CYS A 131 -7.31 16.47 22.16
C CYS A 131 -8.80 16.58 22.51
N ILE A 132 -9.47 15.44 22.69
CA ILE A 132 -10.83 15.37 23.24
C ILE A 132 -10.83 14.50 24.50
N PHE A 133 -11.46 14.99 25.57
CA PHE A 133 -11.72 14.25 26.79
C PHE A 133 -13.21 14.16 27.05
N LYS A 134 -13.74 12.93 26.96
CA LYS A 134 -15.13 12.60 27.29
C LYS A 134 -15.20 11.96 28.67
N GLY A 135 -16.03 12.55 29.54
CA GLY A 135 -16.37 12.01 30.84
C GLY A 135 -17.52 10.99 30.77
N PRO A 136 -17.87 10.37 31.91
CA PRO A 136 -18.83 9.28 31.95
C PRO A 136 -20.29 9.72 31.72
N GLY A 137 -20.60 11.01 31.64
CA GLY A 137 -21.96 11.53 31.41
C GLY A 137 -22.94 11.34 32.57
N GLY A 138 -22.57 10.57 33.60
CA GLY A 138 -23.35 10.32 34.81
C GLY A 138 -22.56 10.48 36.10
N ASP A 139 -23.23 10.22 37.23
CA ASP A 139 -22.65 10.40 38.56
C ASP A 139 -21.36 9.60 38.78
N SER A 140 -20.23 10.32 38.79
CA SER A 140 -18.90 9.74 38.96
C SER A 140 -18.19 10.25 40.22
N THR A 141 -17.25 9.47 40.76
CA THR A 141 -16.53 9.78 42.00
C THR A 141 -15.07 10.09 41.69
N GLY A 142 -14.70 11.37 41.63
CA GLY A 142 -13.30 11.78 41.47
C GLY A 142 -12.68 11.36 40.13
N VAL A 143 -13.50 11.36 39.08
CA VAL A 143 -13.05 11.10 37.70
C VAL A 143 -12.61 12.40 37.05
N CYS A 144 -11.40 12.44 36.48
CA CYS A 144 -10.89 13.62 35.81
C CYS A 144 -10.48 13.34 34.36
N GLY A 145 -10.57 14.34 33.48
CA GLY A 145 -9.92 14.28 32.17
C GLY A 145 -8.40 14.27 32.36
N ILE A 146 -7.88 15.30 33.02
CA ILE A 146 -6.48 15.40 33.43
C ILE A 146 -6.39 15.65 34.93
N ASN A 147 -5.52 14.94 35.61
CA ASN A 147 -5.22 15.17 37.02
C ASN A 147 -3.70 15.30 37.23
N GLY A 148 -3.27 16.52 37.51
CA GLY A 148 -1.91 16.82 37.94
C GLY A 148 -1.81 16.69 39.45
N SER A 149 -1.02 15.73 39.93
CA SER A 149 -0.77 15.55 41.35
C SER A 149 0.70 15.21 41.56
N GLN A 150 1.52 16.23 41.81
CA GLN A 150 2.96 16.14 41.72
C GLN A 150 3.63 16.05 43.09
N ASP A 151 4.78 15.38 43.12
CA ASP A 151 5.59 15.17 44.34
C ASP A 151 6.65 16.26 44.55
N THR A 152 6.89 17.12 43.55
CA THR A 152 7.87 18.22 43.58
C THR A 152 7.30 19.49 42.95
N ALA A 153 7.84 20.66 43.30
CA ALA A 153 7.29 21.98 42.95
C ALA A 153 7.46 22.42 41.49
N THR A 154 7.90 21.54 40.58
CA THR A 154 8.07 21.84 39.15
C THR A 154 8.07 20.50 38.40
N PRO A 155 6.96 20.15 37.72
CA PRO A 155 6.72 20.66 36.36
C PRO A 155 5.30 21.19 36.05
N SER A 156 5.16 22.05 35.04
CA SER A 156 3.87 22.53 34.53
C SER A 156 3.38 21.69 33.35
N PHE A 157 2.06 21.61 33.16
CA PHE A 157 1.49 21.10 31.92
C PHE A 157 0.74 22.19 31.17
N ILE A 158 0.86 22.18 29.85
CA ILE A 158 0.24 23.15 28.94
C ILE A 158 -0.82 22.39 28.14
N VAL A 159 -2.04 22.91 28.12
CA VAL A 159 -3.17 22.35 27.39
C VAL A 159 -3.68 23.40 26.42
N THR A 160 -3.68 23.07 25.14
CA THR A 160 -4.11 23.94 24.04
C THR A 160 -5.17 23.27 23.20
N ASN A 161 -6.10 24.06 22.65
CA ASN A 161 -7.06 23.62 21.63
C ASN A 161 -7.80 22.30 21.98
N THR A 162 -8.11 22.08 23.26
CA THR A 162 -8.59 20.78 23.76
C THR A 162 -10.02 20.90 24.29
N ILE A 163 -10.83 19.88 24.04
CA ILE A 163 -12.24 19.81 24.46
C ILE A 163 -12.38 18.86 25.65
N PHE A 164 -13.15 19.28 26.66
CA PHE A 164 -13.53 18.48 27.81
C PHE A 164 -15.04 18.54 27.99
N TYR A 165 -15.70 17.38 28.05
CA TYR A 165 -17.13 17.37 28.33
C TYR A 165 -17.59 16.19 29.17
N ASP A 166 -18.74 16.34 29.82
CA ASP A 166 -19.45 15.27 30.53
C ASP A 166 -18.75 14.66 31.75
N PHE A 167 -17.87 15.42 32.39
CA PHE A 167 -17.31 15.08 33.70
C PHE A 167 -18.28 15.44 34.84
N THR A 168 -19.38 14.68 34.98
CA THR A 168 -20.48 14.99 35.91
C THR A 168 -20.42 14.21 37.23
N ALA A 169 -20.98 14.79 38.29
CA ALA A 169 -21.09 14.19 39.63
C ALA A 169 -22.16 14.87 40.52
N SER A 170 -22.98 14.08 41.23
CA SER A 170 -24.05 14.58 42.11
C SER A 170 -23.59 15.14 43.44
N SER A 171 -22.46 14.68 43.97
CA SER A 171 -22.00 15.07 45.32
C SER A 171 -20.49 15.06 45.52
N ASN A 172 -19.72 14.41 44.62
CA ASN A 172 -18.27 14.36 44.74
C ASN A 172 -17.65 15.69 44.30
N ALA A 173 -16.74 16.21 45.11
CA ALA A 173 -16.10 17.48 44.83
C ALA A 173 -14.97 17.34 43.77
N TYR A 174 -14.37 16.17 43.64
CA TYR A 174 -13.10 15.99 42.92
C TYR A 174 -13.22 15.73 41.42
N THR A 175 -14.39 15.39 40.88
CA THR A 175 -14.52 15.14 39.43
C THR A 175 -14.51 16.46 38.66
N ALA A 176 -13.70 16.52 37.60
CA ALA A 176 -13.45 17.74 36.84
C ALA A 176 -12.90 17.43 35.44
N GLY A 177 -13.02 18.36 34.48
CA GLY A 177 -12.25 18.26 33.23
C GLY A 177 -10.76 18.23 33.52
N ILE A 178 -10.27 19.22 34.28
CA ILE A 178 -8.88 19.30 34.76
C ILE A 178 -8.85 19.53 36.27
N ARG A 179 -7.94 18.83 36.97
CA ARG A 179 -7.67 19.02 38.39
C ARG A 179 -6.17 19.20 38.64
N THR A 180 -5.80 20.23 39.41
CA THR A 180 -4.44 20.42 39.94
C THR A 180 -4.44 20.17 41.45
N GLN A 181 -3.89 19.05 41.88
CA GLN A 181 -4.07 18.49 43.24
C GLN A 181 -2.95 18.89 44.22
N THR A 182 -1.68 18.61 43.87
CA THR A 182 -0.54 18.78 44.80
C THR A 182 0.61 19.46 44.05
N VAL A 183 0.92 20.72 44.41
CA VAL A 183 1.98 21.58 43.84
C VAL A 183 2.03 21.74 42.31
N SER A 184 0.98 21.33 41.61
CA SER A 184 0.89 21.37 40.13
C SER A 184 0.33 22.69 39.62
N ASP A 185 0.96 23.24 38.59
CA ASP A 185 0.44 24.36 37.80
C ASP A 185 0.06 23.92 36.38
N ALA A 186 -0.93 24.59 35.82
CA ALA A 186 -1.44 24.33 34.47
C ALA A 186 -1.57 25.63 33.68
N THR A 187 -1.24 25.58 32.39
CA THR A 187 -1.55 26.65 31.44
C THR A 187 -2.60 26.13 30.47
N LEU A 188 -3.73 26.81 30.38
CA LEU A 188 -4.87 26.41 29.56
C LEU A 188 -5.17 27.51 28.56
N TYR A 189 -4.91 27.26 27.28
CA TYR A 189 -5.22 28.18 26.20
C TYR A 189 -6.25 27.57 25.25
N ASN A 190 -7.25 28.35 24.84
CA ASN A 190 -8.19 27.95 23.80
C ASN A 190 -8.83 26.57 24.06
N CYS A 191 -9.19 26.28 25.30
CA CYS A 191 -9.86 25.02 25.66
C CYS A 191 -11.37 25.21 25.82
N THR A 192 -12.15 24.16 25.54
CA THR A 192 -13.62 24.19 25.65
C THR A 192 -14.10 23.18 26.67
N PHE A 193 -14.75 23.65 27.73
CA PHE A 193 -15.30 22.83 28.81
C PHE A 193 -16.82 22.90 28.82
N ILE A 194 -17.48 21.75 28.67
CA ILE A 194 -18.94 21.64 28.57
C ILE A 194 -19.47 20.65 29.60
N ASN A 195 -20.52 21.02 30.33
CA ASN A 195 -21.25 20.08 31.21
C ASN A 195 -20.34 19.31 32.20
N CYS A 196 -19.38 20.01 32.80
CA CYS A 196 -18.49 19.42 33.79
C CYS A 196 -18.91 19.88 35.19
N ARG A 197 -18.81 18.99 36.19
CA ARG A 197 -19.00 19.36 37.61
C ARG A 197 -18.10 20.54 38.00
N TYR A 198 -16.86 20.48 37.52
CA TYR A 198 -15.90 21.57 37.42
C TYR A 198 -15.19 21.46 36.06
N GLY A 199 -15.08 22.54 35.32
CA GLY A 199 -14.19 22.55 34.15
C GLY A 199 -12.74 22.48 34.61
N LEU A 200 -12.39 23.35 35.56
CA LEU A 200 -11.09 23.39 36.22
C LEU A 200 -11.25 23.42 37.74
N ARG A 201 -10.58 22.49 38.42
CA ARG A 201 -10.46 22.43 39.88
C ARG A 201 -9.01 22.61 40.31
N ALA A 202 -8.67 23.82 40.77
CA ALA A 202 -7.36 24.14 41.32
C ALA A 202 -7.34 23.94 42.84
N ASP A 203 -7.02 22.72 43.28
CA ASP A 203 -6.79 22.43 44.71
C ASP A 203 -5.41 22.93 45.17
N SER A 204 -4.46 23.08 44.24
CA SER A 204 -3.11 23.63 44.41
C SER A 204 -2.67 24.36 43.14
N GLY A 205 -1.65 25.22 43.27
CA GLY A 205 -1.15 26.03 42.16
C GLY A 205 -2.03 27.25 41.86
N THR A 206 -1.63 28.03 40.87
CA THR A 206 -2.38 29.13 40.28
C THR A 206 -2.39 28.97 38.76
N PRO A 207 -3.32 28.17 38.19
CA PRO A 207 -3.37 27.94 36.75
C PRO A 207 -3.55 29.24 35.96
N LEU A 208 -2.85 29.34 34.83
CA LEU A 208 -3.00 30.42 33.86
C LEU A 208 -4.02 30.01 32.81
N VAL A 209 -5.09 30.79 32.64
CA VAL A 209 -6.20 30.43 31.74
C VAL A 209 -6.49 31.58 30.78
N LYS A 210 -6.37 31.34 29.47
CA LYS A 210 -6.70 32.34 28.45
C LYS A 210 -7.57 31.76 27.34
N ASN A 211 -8.49 32.56 26.81
CA ASN A 211 -9.34 32.20 25.67
C ASN A 211 -10.14 30.90 25.85
N CYS A 212 -10.53 30.52 27.07
CA CYS A 212 -11.21 29.26 27.33
C CYS A 212 -12.73 29.43 27.54
N ILE A 213 -13.51 28.45 27.08
CA ILE A 213 -14.95 28.35 27.33
C ILE A 213 -15.22 27.42 28.51
N PHE A 214 -16.09 27.83 29.44
CA PHE A 214 -16.53 27.08 30.61
C PHE A 214 -18.05 27.08 30.71
N ARG A 215 -18.74 26.43 29.76
CA ARG A 215 -20.20 26.39 29.68
C ARG A 215 -20.75 25.27 30.56
N SER A 216 -21.46 25.64 31.62
CA SER A 216 -21.91 24.69 32.66
C SER A 216 -20.74 23.88 33.24
N ALA A 217 -19.56 24.51 33.35
CA ALA A 217 -18.32 23.87 33.76
C ALA A 217 -17.51 24.80 34.69
N PRO A 218 -17.95 25.03 35.93
CA PRO A 218 -17.39 26.08 36.79
C PRO A 218 -15.91 25.85 37.10
N ILE A 219 -15.20 26.96 37.34
CA ILE A 219 -13.82 26.97 37.85
C ILE A 219 -13.86 27.10 39.38
N THR A 220 -13.00 26.38 40.09
CA THR A 220 -12.78 26.55 41.54
C THR A 220 -11.29 26.65 41.86
N GLY A 221 -10.94 27.48 42.85
CA GLY A 221 -9.56 27.78 43.24
C GLY A 221 -9.11 29.18 42.77
N THR A 222 -7.81 29.47 42.90
CA THR A 222 -7.23 30.77 42.52
C THR A 222 -6.53 30.64 41.17
N LEU A 223 -6.84 31.53 40.23
CA LEU A 223 -6.14 31.60 38.94
C LEU A 223 -4.97 32.59 38.99
N ASP A 224 -4.02 32.42 38.08
CA ASP A 224 -2.97 33.41 37.85
C ASP A 224 -3.57 34.75 37.41
N ALA A 225 -2.97 35.86 37.86
CA ALA A 225 -3.45 37.21 37.58
C ALA A 225 -3.41 37.60 36.08
N ALA A 226 -2.60 36.91 35.27
CA ALA A 226 -2.52 37.08 33.83
C ALA A 226 -3.61 36.30 33.05
N SER A 227 -4.49 35.59 33.74
CA SER A 227 -5.64 34.92 33.11
C SER A 227 -6.64 35.94 32.55
N GLY A 228 -7.19 35.68 31.37
CA GLY A 228 -8.04 36.64 30.65
C GLY A 228 -8.85 36.02 29.52
N ASN A 229 -9.83 36.76 28.99
CA ASN A 229 -10.61 36.35 27.80
C ASN A 229 -11.28 34.96 27.92
N ASN A 230 -11.72 34.57 29.12
CA ASN A 230 -12.46 33.32 29.34
C ASN A 230 -13.96 33.61 29.45
N SER A 231 -14.81 32.70 28.97
CA SER A 231 -16.28 32.86 29.04
C SER A 231 -16.94 31.71 29.78
N THR A 232 -17.85 32.04 30.69
CA THR A 232 -18.75 31.08 31.35
C THR A 232 -20.19 31.21 30.84
N SER A 233 -20.41 31.95 29.75
CA SER A 233 -21.74 32.31 29.27
C SER A 233 -22.49 31.09 28.75
N THR A 234 -23.75 30.93 29.15
CA THR A 234 -24.65 29.93 28.56
C THR A 234 -25.20 30.35 27.20
N GLY A 235 -24.94 31.60 26.78
CA GLY A 235 -25.38 32.16 25.49
C GLY A 235 -24.40 31.92 24.34
N ILE A 236 -23.32 31.15 24.56
CA ILE A 236 -22.47 30.67 23.47
C ILE A 236 -23.26 29.67 22.63
N VAL A 237 -23.27 29.87 21.32
CA VAL A 237 -23.98 29.04 20.35
C VAL A 237 -22.96 28.18 19.60
N PHE A 238 -23.18 26.86 19.63
CA PHE A 238 -22.37 25.90 18.88
C PHE A 238 -23.15 25.40 17.66
N ALA A 239 -22.42 24.95 16.64
CA ALA A 239 -22.97 24.46 15.38
C ALA A 239 -23.95 23.31 15.60
N ASP A 240 -23.59 22.32 16.44
CA ASP A 240 -24.48 21.21 16.80
C ASP A 240 -24.22 20.67 18.22
N TYR A 241 -24.67 21.44 19.20
CA TYR A 241 -24.49 21.13 20.62
C TYR A 241 -25.07 19.78 21.07
N ASP A 242 -26.19 19.36 20.48
CA ASP A 242 -26.91 18.16 20.91
C ASP A 242 -26.21 16.86 20.46
N ASN A 243 -25.33 16.96 19.45
CA ASN A 243 -24.53 15.85 18.93
C ASN A 243 -23.04 15.95 19.31
N ASP A 244 -22.72 16.64 20.40
CA ASP A 244 -21.35 16.84 20.91
C ASP A 244 -20.41 17.59 19.94
N ASP A 245 -20.94 18.33 18.95
CA ASP A 245 -20.16 19.24 18.10
C ASP A 245 -20.11 20.64 18.72
N PHE A 246 -18.92 21.00 19.21
CA PHE A 246 -18.67 22.25 19.89
C PHE A 246 -17.95 23.29 19.02
N ALA A 247 -17.99 23.14 17.69
CA ALA A 247 -17.61 24.21 16.77
C ALA A 247 -18.54 25.42 16.96
N LEU A 248 -18.03 26.64 16.81
CA LEU A 248 -18.82 27.86 17.01
C LEU A 248 -19.79 28.06 15.84
N ASP A 249 -21.03 28.43 16.15
CA ASP A 249 -22.03 28.71 15.12
C ASP A 249 -21.81 30.10 14.48
N ALA A 250 -22.27 30.25 13.24
CA ALA A 250 -22.24 31.51 12.49
C ALA A 250 -23.03 32.66 13.16
N THR A 251 -23.89 32.36 14.12
CA THR A 251 -24.65 33.35 14.89
C THR A 251 -24.10 33.62 16.28
N ASP A 252 -23.03 32.93 16.70
CA ASP A 252 -22.40 33.19 17.98
C ASP A 252 -21.80 34.61 18.02
N THR A 253 -22.07 35.32 19.11
CA THR A 253 -21.60 36.71 19.34
C THR A 253 -20.86 36.84 20.66
N VAL A 254 -20.66 35.73 21.37
CA VAL A 254 -20.11 35.71 22.72
C VAL A 254 -18.67 35.23 22.72
N ALA A 255 -18.39 34.20 21.93
CA ALA A 255 -17.09 33.57 21.83
C ALA A 255 -16.33 34.02 20.58
N ARG A 256 -17.05 34.24 19.49
CA ARG A 256 -16.44 34.69 18.23
C ARG A 256 -15.78 36.06 18.32
N ASP A 257 -14.57 36.19 17.80
CA ASP A 257 -13.76 37.41 17.68
C ASP A 257 -13.58 38.18 19.01
N THR A 258 -13.52 37.47 20.14
CA THR A 258 -13.44 38.06 21.50
C THR A 258 -12.23 37.62 22.33
N GLY A 259 -11.45 36.69 21.82
CA GLY A 259 -10.20 36.19 22.38
C GLY A 259 -9.03 37.15 22.15
N ALA A 260 -7.96 36.90 22.89
CA ALA A 260 -6.67 37.54 22.69
C ALA A 260 -5.82 36.76 21.67
N ASP A 261 -5.06 37.45 20.83
CA ASP A 261 -4.04 36.84 19.97
C ASP A 261 -2.91 36.24 20.83
N LEU A 262 -2.68 34.92 20.73
CA LEU A 262 -1.63 34.22 21.47
C LEU A 262 -0.46 33.78 20.55
N ALA A 263 -0.39 34.23 19.30
CA ALA A 263 0.66 33.86 18.35
C ALA A 263 2.08 34.24 18.79
N ALA A 264 2.20 35.18 19.73
CA ALA A 264 3.47 35.61 20.31
C ALA A 264 3.44 35.63 21.85
N ASP A 265 2.57 34.82 22.47
CA ASP A 265 2.48 34.75 23.93
C ASP A 265 3.80 34.23 24.54
N GLY A 266 4.29 34.93 25.57
CA GLY A 266 5.60 34.63 26.18
C GLY A 266 5.64 33.33 27.01
N THR A 267 4.50 32.72 27.29
CA THR A 267 4.42 31.42 27.98
C THR A 267 4.38 30.27 26.98
N TRP A 268 3.53 30.35 25.97
CA TRP A 268 3.45 29.36 24.89
C TRP A 268 2.80 29.97 23.66
N ALA A 269 3.54 30.04 22.56
CA ALA A 269 3.06 30.57 21.28
C ALA A 269 2.57 29.43 20.38
N PHE A 270 1.39 29.62 19.79
CA PHE A 270 0.78 28.74 18.79
C PHE A 270 -0.09 29.62 17.88
N SER A 271 -0.55 29.12 16.73
CA SER A 271 -1.32 29.94 15.78
C SER A 271 -2.37 29.15 15.03
N ASP A 272 -2.83 28.04 15.60
CA ASP A 272 -3.80 27.15 15.00
C ASP A 272 -4.89 26.76 16.01
N ASP A 273 -5.98 26.19 15.49
CA ASP A 273 -7.09 25.67 16.28
C ASP A 273 -7.07 24.14 16.37
N ILE A 274 -8.12 23.53 16.96
CA ILE A 274 -8.22 22.07 17.12
C ILE A 274 -8.18 21.28 15.79
N LEU A 275 -8.58 21.89 14.67
CA LEU A 275 -8.53 21.26 13.35
C LEU A 275 -7.19 21.49 12.65
N GLY A 276 -6.34 22.35 13.20
CA GLY A 276 -5.11 22.83 12.58
C GLY A 276 -5.34 24.00 11.63
N ALA A 277 -6.52 24.62 11.63
CA ALA A 277 -6.78 25.82 10.87
C ALA A 277 -6.02 27.00 11.47
N VAL A 278 -5.43 27.85 10.62
CA VAL A 278 -4.64 29.00 11.06
C VAL A 278 -5.55 30.02 11.74
N ARG A 279 -5.17 30.44 12.94
CA ARG A 279 -5.74 31.61 13.61
C ARG A 279 -5.02 32.85 13.13
N GLU A 280 -5.75 33.69 12.40
CA GLU A 280 -5.18 34.91 11.84
C GLU A 280 -4.82 35.92 12.94
N SER A 281 -3.86 36.81 12.65
CA SER A 281 -3.49 37.84 13.62
C SER A 281 -4.64 38.83 13.81
N GLY A 282 -5.14 38.95 15.04
CA GLY A 282 -6.35 39.70 15.33
C GLY A 282 -7.10 39.20 16.56
N ASN A 283 -8.42 39.40 16.57
CA ASN A 283 -9.26 38.89 17.65
C ASN A 283 -9.56 37.42 17.40
N TRP A 284 -8.85 36.52 18.07
CA TRP A 284 -9.14 35.09 18.01
C TRP A 284 -10.51 34.75 18.60
N ASP A 285 -11.04 33.59 18.27
CA ASP A 285 -12.16 33.03 19.00
C ASP A 285 -11.72 32.46 20.36
N ILE A 286 -12.56 32.61 21.38
CA ILE A 286 -12.39 31.87 22.64
C ILE A 286 -12.93 30.44 22.45
N GLY A 287 -12.23 29.45 22.99
CA GLY A 287 -12.51 28.03 22.79
C GLY A 287 -11.55 27.37 21.82
N ALA A 288 -11.81 26.08 21.54
CA ALA A 288 -10.89 25.20 20.82
C ALA A 288 -10.89 25.41 19.29
N PHE A 289 -11.98 25.93 18.75
CA PHE A 289 -12.15 26.21 17.33
C PHE A 289 -11.87 27.66 17.01
N GLU A 290 -11.52 27.91 15.76
CA GLU A 290 -11.63 29.21 15.10
C GLU A 290 -12.76 29.13 14.07
N TYR A 291 -13.73 30.03 14.16
CA TYR A 291 -14.81 30.13 13.19
C TYR A 291 -14.28 30.75 11.90
N VAL A 292 -14.27 29.95 10.83
CA VAL A 292 -13.99 30.45 9.48
C VAL A 292 -15.31 30.58 8.74
N ALA A 293 -15.64 31.79 8.30
CA ALA A 293 -16.83 32.01 7.48
C ALA A 293 -16.68 31.26 6.13
N PRO A 294 -17.72 30.58 5.62
CA PRO A 294 -17.67 29.97 4.31
C PRO A 294 -17.39 31.03 3.23
N GLY A 295 -16.19 31.03 2.67
CA GLY A 295 -15.75 31.95 1.61
C GLY A 295 -14.92 33.17 2.04
N GLY A 296 -14.43 33.24 3.28
CA GLY A 296 -13.48 34.27 3.73
C GLY A 296 -12.06 33.72 3.83
N ASN A 297 -11.35 33.59 2.72
CA ASN A 297 -9.95 33.12 2.75
C ASN A 297 -9.02 34.31 2.98
N ASN A 298 -8.28 34.32 4.09
CA ASN A 298 -6.98 34.99 4.17
C ASN A 298 -5.84 33.98 3.99
N ASP A 299 -5.95 33.14 2.96
CA ASP A 299 -4.77 32.50 2.40
C ASP A 299 -3.84 33.57 1.84
N ALA A 300 -2.58 33.46 2.22
CA ALA A 300 -1.51 34.39 1.91
C ALA A 300 -1.60 34.93 0.48
N VAL A 301 -1.61 36.26 0.35
CA VAL A 301 -1.29 36.94 -0.89
C VAL A 301 0.15 36.55 -1.28
N VAL A 302 0.28 35.48 -2.06
CA VAL A 302 1.42 35.33 -2.98
C VAL A 302 1.16 36.34 -4.09
N THR A 303 1.69 37.56 -3.92
CA THR A 303 1.83 38.50 -5.02
C THR A 303 2.73 37.86 -6.07
N LEU A 304 2.14 37.20 -7.06
CA LEU A 304 2.80 36.93 -8.34
C LEU A 304 2.90 38.28 -9.05
N ASP A 305 4.11 38.85 -9.06
CA ASP A 305 4.44 40.01 -9.88
C ASP A 305 4.13 39.67 -11.34
N VAL A 306 3.21 40.42 -11.94
CA VAL A 306 2.52 40.07 -13.20
C VAL A 306 3.38 40.39 -14.43
N ALA A 307 4.68 40.14 -14.36
CA ALA A 307 5.61 40.60 -15.39
C ALA A 307 5.97 39.57 -16.46
N ASP A 308 5.79 38.25 -16.28
CA ASP A 308 6.35 37.28 -17.25
C ASP A 308 5.52 36.02 -17.60
N VAL A 309 4.23 35.94 -17.29
CA VAL A 309 3.38 34.85 -17.81
C VAL A 309 2.47 35.38 -18.93
N VAL A 310 3.01 35.39 -20.14
CA VAL A 310 2.22 35.51 -21.38
C VAL A 310 1.57 34.15 -21.66
N VAL A 311 0.30 33.97 -21.29
CA VAL A 311 -0.52 32.91 -21.90
C VAL A 311 -1.06 33.47 -23.22
N ALA A 312 -0.50 32.99 -24.33
CA ALA A 312 -0.95 33.36 -25.67
C ALA A 312 -2.34 32.76 -25.95
N LEU A 313 -3.36 33.61 -25.97
CA LEU A 313 -4.67 33.29 -26.56
C LEU A 313 -4.60 33.53 -28.07
N THR A 314 -4.31 32.49 -28.85
CA THR A 314 -4.54 32.55 -30.30
C THR A 314 -6.02 32.30 -30.60
N ALA A 315 -6.76 33.36 -30.92
CA ALA A 315 -8.10 33.23 -31.47
C ALA A 315 -8.02 32.75 -32.94
N ASP A 316 -8.54 31.56 -33.23
CA ASP A 316 -8.86 31.19 -34.61
C ASP A 316 -10.16 31.91 -35.01
N ALA A 317 -10.07 32.79 -36.01
CA ALA A 317 -11.17 33.61 -36.48
C ALA A 317 -12.32 32.81 -37.14
N ASN A 318 -12.21 31.49 -37.28
CA ASN A 318 -13.21 30.65 -37.95
C ASN A 318 -14.02 29.71 -37.05
N ALA A 319 -13.82 29.71 -35.72
CA ALA A 319 -14.59 28.87 -34.81
C ALA A 319 -14.93 29.62 -33.49
N PRO A 320 -16.07 30.33 -33.40
CA PRO A 320 -16.34 31.22 -32.28
C PRO A 320 -16.67 30.53 -30.94
N ASN A 321 -16.77 29.20 -30.87
CA ASN A 321 -17.40 28.50 -29.73
C ASN A 321 -16.59 27.33 -29.13
N ALA A 322 -15.26 27.36 -29.13
CA ALA A 322 -14.49 26.35 -28.38
C ALA A 322 -13.22 26.95 -27.78
N ALA A 323 -13.25 27.23 -26.47
CA ALA A 323 -12.06 27.38 -25.65
C ALA A 323 -11.99 26.15 -24.73
N VAL A 324 -10.98 25.29 -24.93
CA VAL A 324 -10.69 24.17 -24.03
C VAL A 324 -9.67 24.67 -23.02
N VAL A 325 -10.04 24.68 -21.74
CA VAL A 325 -9.12 24.95 -20.63
C VAL A 325 -8.92 23.63 -19.89
N THR A 326 -7.73 23.05 -19.98
CA THR A 326 -7.32 21.91 -19.16
C THR A 326 -6.51 22.43 -17.98
N SER A 327 -7.00 22.23 -16.75
CA SER A 327 -6.23 22.48 -15.53
C SER A 327 -5.40 21.25 -15.19
N GLY A 328 -4.07 21.38 -15.21
CA GLY A 328 -3.13 20.36 -14.75
C GLY A 328 -2.41 20.79 -13.47
N VAL A 329 -3.13 21.34 -12.49
CA VAL A 329 -2.56 21.77 -11.21
C VAL A 329 -3.49 21.33 -10.08
N GLU A 330 -3.03 20.41 -9.23
CA GLU A 330 -3.69 20.07 -7.97
C GLU A 330 -3.55 21.24 -6.98
N GLY A 331 -4.65 21.56 -6.27
CA GLY A 331 -4.64 22.51 -5.15
C GLY A 331 -5.31 23.88 -5.38
N ILE A 332 -6.03 24.09 -6.49
CA ILE A 332 -6.92 25.26 -6.64
C ILE A 332 -8.37 24.79 -6.47
N ASP A 333 -8.95 24.99 -5.30
CA ASP A 333 -10.35 24.67 -4.99
C ASP A 333 -11.29 25.81 -5.39
N MET A 334 -11.14 26.29 -6.62
CA MET A 334 -12.16 27.08 -7.29
C MET A 334 -12.54 26.33 -8.55
N SER A 335 -13.78 25.85 -8.62
CA SER A 335 -14.32 25.32 -9.86
C SER A 335 -14.10 26.34 -10.98
N VAL A 336 -13.69 25.88 -12.16
CA VAL A 336 -13.51 26.71 -13.37
C VAL A 336 -14.73 27.62 -13.59
N THR A 337 -15.91 27.15 -13.17
CA THR A 337 -17.19 27.84 -13.09
C THR A 337 -17.17 29.10 -12.21
N ALA A 338 -16.65 29.03 -10.98
CA ALA A 338 -16.57 30.17 -10.06
C ALA A 338 -15.65 31.27 -10.60
N TRP A 339 -14.56 30.89 -11.27
CA TRP A 339 -13.66 31.81 -11.95
C TRP A 339 -14.33 32.47 -13.17
N LEU A 340 -15.02 31.70 -14.03
CA LEU A 340 -15.74 32.22 -15.21
C LEU A 340 -16.88 33.19 -14.83
N ILE A 341 -17.65 32.87 -13.78
CA ILE A 341 -18.74 33.71 -13.27
C ILE A 341 -18.18 35.01 -12.69
N ALA A 342 -17.05 34.96 -11.97
CA ALA A 342 -16.39 36.16 -11.44
C ALA A 342 -15.82 37.09 -12.54
N GLN A 343 -15.52 36.56 -13.73
CA GLN A 343 -15.13 37.35 -14.91
C GLN A 343 -16.34 37.88 -15.72
N GLY A 344 -17.58 37.63 -15.28
CA GLY A 344 -18.80 38.09 -15.95
C GLY A 344 -19.23 37.27 -17.16
N LEU A 345 -18.71 36.06 -17.32
CA LEU A 345 -19.08 35.13 -18.40
C LEU A 345 -20.21 34.20 -17.93
N ALA A 346 -21.30 34.13 -18.71
CA ALA A 346 -22.43 33.25 -18.38
C ALA A 346 -22.09 31.79 -18.70
N VAL A 347 -22.00 30.95 -17.66
CA VAL A 347 -21.89 29.50 -17.82
C VAL A 347 -23.27 28.97 -18.21
N HIS A 348 -23.41 28.55 -19.46
CA HIS A 348 -24.70 28.16 -20.05
C HIS A 348 -25.14 26.74 -19.66
N THR A 349 -24.20 25.87 -19.29
CA THR A 349 -24.42 24.47 -18.88
C THR A 349 -23.25 24.03 -18.00
N LEU A 350 -23.51 23.35 -16.90
CA LEU A 350 -22.51 22.71 -16.04
C LEU A 350 -22.99 21.29 -15.71
N LEU A 351 -22.39 20.29 -16.34
CA LEU A 351 -22.73 18.90 -16.03
C LEU A 351 -22.09 18.48 -14.71
N ASP A 352 -22.91 17.95 -13.81
CA ASP A 352 -22.48 17.35 -12.55
C ASP A 352 -22.49 15.81 -12.67
N PHE A 353 -21.37 15.18 -12.31
CA PHE A 353 -21.18 13.74 -12.39
C PHE A 353 -21.15 13.06 -11.01
N SER A 354 -21.52 13.78 -9.95
CA SER A 354 -21.58 13.26 -8.58
C SER A 354 -22.75 12.29 -8.36
N ASP A 355 -23.82 12.39 -9.16
CA ASP A 355 -24.94 11.43 -9.17
C ASP A 355 -24.91 10.55 -10.43
N ALA A 356 -24.56 9.29 -10.23
CA ALA A 356 -24.52 8.27 -11.30
C ALA A 356 -25.89 8.02 -11.95
N ALA A 357 -26.99 8.35 -11.27
CA ALA A 357 -28.35 8.20 -11.78
C ALA A 357 -28.82 9.41 -12.61
N ASP A 358 -28.09 10.53 -12.58
CA ASP A 358 -28.45 11.79 -13.24
C ASP A 358 -27.26 12.46 -13.96
N LEU A 359 -26.52 11.67 -14.76
CA LEU A 359 -25.32 12.09 -15.51
C LEU A 359 -25.52 13.29 -16.46
N GLY A 360 -26.76 13.70 -16.69
CA GLY A 360 -27.09 14.84 -17.51
C GLY A 360 -27.50 16.08 -16.71
N HIS A 361 -27.42 16.03 -15.38
CA HIS A 361 -27.84 17.13 -14.53
C HIS A 361 -27.03 18.40 -14.78
N ASP A 362 -27.72 19.49 -15.07
CA ASP A 362 -27.16 20.82 -15.19
C ASP A 362 -27.14 21.53 -13.84
N ALA A 363 -26.03 21.41 -13.13
CA ALA A 363 -25.75 22.11 -11.87
C ALA A 363 -25.49 23.62 -12.04
N SER A 364 -25.57 24.18 -13.26
CA SER A 364 -25.42 25.63 -13.45
C SER A 364 -26.61 26.44 -12.92
N GLY A 365 -27.71 25.76 -12.55
CA GLY A 365 -28.96 26.39 -12.11
C GLY A 365 -29.85 26.89 -13.24
N ASN A 366 -29.47 26.66 -14.51
CA ASN A 366 -30.26 27.04 -15.68
C ASN A 366 -31.25 25.95 -16.14
N GLY A 367 -31.15 24.73 -15.60
CA GLY A 367 -32.08 23.64 -15.88
C GLY A 367 -31.96 23.09 -17.30
N HIS A 368 -30.77 23.16 -17.90
CA HIS A 368 -30.48 22.57 -19.20
C HIS A 368 -30.09 21.09 -19.09
N ASP A 369 -30.85 20.32 -18.30
CA ASP A 369 -30.57 18.90 -18.05
C ASP A 369 -30.62 18.08 -19.35
N TRP A 370 -29.66 17.19 -19.53
CA TRP A 370 -29.60 16.27 -20.66
C TRP A 370 -30.21 14.93 -20.29
N THR A 371 -31.30 14.54 -20.93
CA THR A 371 -31.85 13.19 -20.73
C THR A 371 -30.96 12.16 -21.43
N LEU A 372 -30.09 11.50 -20.68
CA LEU A 372 -29.26 10.39 -21.16
C LEU A 372 -30.05 9.09 -21.07
N THR A 373 -30.48 8.55 -22.22
CA THR A 373 -31.18 7.26 -22.27
C THR A 373 -30.17 6.12 -22.35
N GLY A 374 -30.00 5.37 -21.26
CA GLY A 374 -29.17 4.15 -21.22
C GLY A 374 -27.68 4.38 -20.92
N ALA A 375 -27.29 5.58 -20.49
CA ALA A 375 -25.94 5.81 -19.96
C ALA A 375 -25.80 5.16 -18.58
N ARG A 376 -24.65 4.51 -18.32
CA ARG A 376 -24.25 4.04 -17.00
C ARG A 376 -22.84 4.57 -16.72
N GLN A 377 -22.62 5.07 -15.51
CA GLN A 377 -21.27 5.37 -15.03
C GLN A 377 -20.56 4.04 -14.76
N SER A 378 -19.33 3.90 -15.25
CA SER A 378 -18.51 2.74 -14.92
C SER A 378 -18.06 2.85 -13.47
N VAL A 379 -18.13 1.76 -12.71
CA VAL A 379 -17.43 1.65 -11.40
C VAL A 379 -15.97 1.24 -11.56
N ASP A 380 -15.52 1.08 -12.80
CA ASP A 380 -14.13 0.88 -13.18
C ASP A 380 -13.34 2.19 -13.04
N THR A 381 -12.40 2.24 -12.10
CA THR A 381 -11.60 3.42 -11.79
C THR A 381 -10.11 3.07 -11.79
N PRO A 382 -9.19 4.05 -11.92
CA PRO A 382 -7.75 3.80 -11.81
C PRO A 382 -7.32 3.14 -10.49
N THR A 383 -8.15 3.18 -9.46
CA THR A 383 -7.93 2.57 -8.14
C THR A 383 -8.72 1.28 -7.91
N SER A 384 -9.54 0.87 -8.87
CA SER A 384 -10.34 -0.36 -8.83
C SER A 384 -10.61 -0.84 -10.26
N ASN A 385 -9.55 -1.24 -10.97
CA ASN A 385 -9.68 -1.66 -12.36
C ASN A 385 -10.42 -3.01 -12.44
N HIS A 386 -11.43 -3.09 -13.29
CA HIS A 386 -12.17 -4.34 -13.48
C HIS A 386 -11.55 -5.20 -14.59
N ALA A 387 -11.71 -6.51 -14.47
CA ALA A 387 -11.33 -7.42 -15.55
C ALA A 387 -12.12 -7.10 -16.82
N THR A 388 -11.46 -7.27 -17.98
CA THR A 388 -12.09 -7.21 -19.30
C THR A 388 -11.69 -8.43 -20.11
N LEU A 389 -12.36 -8.71 -21.23
CA LEU A 389 -11.89 -9.73 -22.18
C LEU A 389 -10.63 -9.22 -22.87
N ASN A 390 -9.63 -10.07 -23.00
CA ASN A 390 -8.31 -9.63 -23.42
C ASN A 390 -8.26 -9.34 -24.94
N PRO A 391 -8.07 -8.07 -25.37
CA PRO A 391 -8.03 -7.72 -26.79
C PRO A 391 -6.71 -8.10 -27.46
N ILE A 392 -5.63 -8.25 -26.69
CA ILE A 392 -4.30 -8.66 -27.17
C ILE A 392 -4.27 -10.18 -27.42
N ARG A 393 -5.09 -10.93 -26.69
CA ARG A 393 -5.25 -12.39 -26.87
C ARG A 393 -6.35 -12.75 -27.87
N GLY A 394 -6.72 -11.80 -28.73
CA GLY A 394 -7.64 -12.00 -29.85
C GLY A 394 -6.91 -12.09 -31.19
N PHE A 395 -7.14 -13.19 -31.89
CA PHE A 395 -7.14 -13.30 -33.36
C PHE A 395 -5.78 -13.49 -34.05
N VAL A 396 -5.26 -14.72 -34.09
CA VAL A 396 -4.30 -15.10 -35.13
C VAL A 396 -5.04 -15.12 -36.48
N GLY A 397 -5.02 -13.99 -37.17
CA GLY A 397 -5.71 -13.74 -38.45
C GLY A 397 -6.93 -12.83 -38.29
N SER A 398 -7.08 -11.86 -39.19
CA SER A 398 -8.08 -10.76 -39.14
C SER A 398 -9.56 -11.17 -39.33
N THR A 399 -9.94 -12.42 -39.05
CA THR A 399 -11.23 -13.01 -39.42
C THR A 399 -11.94 -13.83 -38.33
N THR A 400 -11.55 -13.73 -37.05
CA THR A 400 -11.95 -14.72 -36.02
C THR A 400 -12.89 -14.20 -34.92
N GLY A 401 -13.13 -12.89 -34.80
CA GLY A 401 -14.15 -12.31 -33.92
C GLY A 401 -13.93 -10.82 -33.64
N THR A 402 -14.83 -10.18 -32.87
CA THR A 402 -14.68 -8.78 -32.44
C THR A 402 -15.08 -8.61 -30.98
N LEU A 403 -14.36 -7.75 -30.27
CA LEU A 403 -14.74 -7.26 -28.94
C LEU A 403 -15.42 -5.89 -29.05
N SER A 404 -16.42 -5.66 -28.22
CA SER A 404 -17.13 -4.39 -28.10
C SER A 404 -17.53 -4.16 -26.64
N ASP A 405 -18.14 -3.00 -26.35
CA ASP A 405 -18.66 -2.66 -25.02
C ASP A 405 -17.56 -2.72 -23.94
N GLY A 406 -16.49 -1.94 -24.10
CA GLY A 406 -15.35 -1.98 -23.17
C GLY A 406 -14.63 -3.32 -23.09
N ASN A 407 -14.66 -4.11 -24.18
CA ASN A 407 -14.19 -5.50 -24.21
C ASN A 407 -14.96 -6.45 -23.29
N LEU A 408 -16.26 -6.22 -23.07
CA LEU A 408 -17.12 -7.09 -22.27
C LEU A 408 -18.06 -7.94 -23.12
N THR A 409 -18.18 -7.62 -24.41
CA THR A 409 -18.95 -8.40 -25.36
C THR A 409 -18.05 -8.98 -26.44
N PHE A 410 -18.09 -10.30 -26.58
CA PHE A 410 -17.43 -11.04 -27.65
C PHE A 410 -18.43 -11.46 -28.72
N ARG A 411 -18.08 -11.17 -29.98
CA ARG A 411 -18.79 -11.66 -31.17
C ARG A 411 -17.89 -12.62 -31.93
N CYS A 412 -18.33 -13.85 -32.11
CA CYS A 412 -17.67 -14.82 -32.98
C CYS A 412 -17.89 -14.44 -34.45
N TYR A 413 -16.92 -14.73 -35.34
CA TYR A 413 -17.11 -14.48 -36.78
C TYR A 413 -18.11 -15.49 -37.41
N PRO A 414 -18.94 -15.09 -38.40
CA PRO A 414 -19.85 -16.02 -39.08
C PRO A 414 -19.10 -17.17 -39.74
N SER A 415 -19.66 -18.38 -39.73
CA SER A 415 -19.08 -19.63 -40.26
C SER A 415 -17.89 -20.23 -39.48
N GLU A 416 -17.53 -19.67 -38.32
CA GLU A 416 -16.54 -20.30 -37.44
C GLU A 416 -17.13 -21.34 -36.48
N VAL A 417 -16.26 -22.25 -36.04
CA VAL A 417 -16.50 -23.13 -34.88
C VAL A 417 -16.51 -22.33 -33.58
N ASN A 418 -16.84 -22.97 -32.45
CA ASN A 418 -16.82 -22.29 -31.15
C ASN A 418 -15.45 -21.64 -30.89
N ARG A 419 -15.47 -20.35 -30.57
CA ARG A 419 -14.29 -19.58 -30.17
C ARG A 419 -14.48 -19.09 -28.73
N SER A 420 -13.42 -19.20 -27.94
CA SER A 420 -13.38 -18.69 -26.58
C SER A 420 -12.35 -17.58 -26.46
N VAL A 421 -12.63 -16.60 -25.61
CA VAL A 421 -11.75 -15.51 -25.23
C VAL A 421 -11.70 -15.43 -23.71
N PHE A 422 -10.49 -15.23 -23.17
CA PHE A 422 -10.24 -15.16 -21.73
C PHE A 422 -9.98 -13.73 -21.28
N GLY A 423 -10.21 -13.50 -20.00
CA GLY A 423 -10.06 -12.21 -19.35
C GLY A 423 -8.61 -11.74 -19.23
N THR A 424 -8.45 -10.49 -18.80
CA THR A 424 -7.16 -9.85 -18.51
C THR A 424 -6.64 -10.14 -17.11
N ALA A 425 -7.53 -10.48 -16.16
CA ALA A 425 -7.17 -10.69 -14.77
C ALA A 425 -7.10 -12.18 -14.39
N THR A 426 -6.07 -12.54 -13.63
CA THR A 426 -5.97 -13.84 -12.94
C THR A 426 -6.53 -13.70 -11.53
N ALA A 427 -7.20 -14.74 -11.04
CA ALA A 427 -7.78 -14.82 -9.71
C ALA A 427 -7.31 -16.08 -8.97
N ASP A 428 -6.86 -15.88 -7.74
CA ASP A 428 -6.53 -16.90 -6.74
C ASP A 428 -7.47 -16.84 -5.52
N PHE A 429 -8.35 -15.84 -5.46
CA PHE A 429 -9.39 -15.63 -4.44
C PHE A 429 -10.79 -15.96 -4.96
N PRO A 430 -11.80 -16.19 -4.09
CA PRO A 430 -13.17 -16.44 -4.52
C PRO A 430 -13.79 -15.23 -5.24
N PHE A 431 -14.26 -15.43 -6.46
CA PHE A 431 -14.81 -14.36 -7.30
C PHE A 431 -16.11 -14.77 -8.00
N TYR A 432 -16.87 -13.77 -8.44
CA TYR A 432 -18.13 -13.95 -9.14
C TYR A 432 -18.16 -13.17 -10.47
N PHE A 433 -18.83 -13.72 -11.48
CA PHE A 433 -19.12 -13.01 -12.72
C PHE A 433 -20.44 -13.48 -13.33
N GLU A 434 -21.03 -12.65 -14.19
CA GLU A 434 -22.27 -12.95 -14.90
C GLU A 434 -22.05 -13.05 -16.40
N VAL A 435 -22.81 -13.95 -17.03
CA VAL A 435 -22.81 -14.17 -18.48
C VAL A 435 -24.24 -14.14 -18.97
N GLY A 436 -24.53 -13.22 -19.89
CA GLY A 436 -25.89 -13.00 -20.39
C GLY A 436 -26.02 -11.65 -21.08
N ASP A 437 -27.02 -11.52 -21.94
CA ASP A 437 -27.42 -10.23 -22.52
C ASP A 437 -28.95 -10.20 -22.57
N PRO A 438 -29.62 -9.18 -22.00
CA PRO A 438 -31.09 -9.04 -22.01
C PRO A 438 -31.72 -9.07 -23.42
N ASN A 439 -30.95 -8.81 -24.48
CA ASN A 439 -31.44 -8.65 -25.84
C ASN A 439 -31.04 -9.79 -26.81
N LEU A 440 -30.23 -10.77 -26.37
CA LEU A 440 -29.66 -11.80 -27.26
C LEU A 440 -29.93 -13.22 -26.75
N GLY A 441 -30.04 -14.17 -27.70
CA GLY A 441 -30.25 -15.59 -27.39
C GLY A 441 -29.09 -16.18 -26.60
N ILE A 442 -29.38 -17.14 -25.71
CA ILE A 442 -28.39 -17.72 -24.78
C ILE A 442 -27.80 -19.08 -25.24
N VAL A 443 -28.31 -19.62 -26.35
CA VAL A 443 -27.89 -20.94 -26.88
C VAL A 443 -26.51 -20.83 -27.54
N TYR A 444 -25.67 -21.83 -27.32
CA TYR A 444 -24.27 -22.00 -27.72
C TYR A 444 -23.22 -21.16 -26.99
N LYS A 445 -23.66 -20.28 -26.08
CA LYS A 445 -22.78 -19.59 -25.15
C LYS A 445 -22.01 -20.57 -24.29
N THR A 446 -20.72 -20.30 -24.16
CA THR A 446 -19.81 -21.05 -23.30
C THR A 446 -19.16 -20.11 -22.31
N PHE A 447 -18.92 -20.59 -21.09
CA PHE A 447 -18.31 -19.79 -20.03
C PHE A 447 -17.64 -20.69 -19.00
N GLY A 448 -16.64 -20.16 -18.31
CA GLY A 448 -15.89 -20.90 -17.31
C GLY A 448 -14.55 -20.25 -17.06
N VAL A 449 -13.53 -21.07 -16.78
CA VAL A 449 -12.19 -20.62 -16.42
C VAL A 449 -11.11 -21.49 -17.09
N ALA A 450 -9.90 -20.96 -17.18
CA ALA A 450 -8.69 -21.70 -17.52
C ALA A 450 -7.57 -21.36 -16.55
N SER A 451 -6.59 -22.24 -16.40
CA SER A 451 -5.37 -21.91 -15.65
C SER A 451 -4.67 -20.71 -16.30
N ALA A 452 -3.91 -19.94 -15.51
CA ALA A 452 -3.14 -18.80 -16.05
C ALA A 452 -2.29 -19.21 -17.26
N ALA A 453 -1.61 -20.37 -17.18
CA ALA A 453 -0.81 -20.93 -18.27
C ALA A 453 -1.65 -21.32 -19.50
N ALA A 454 -2.83 -21.95 -19.32
CA ALA A 454 -3.67 -22.41 -20.42
C ALA A 454 -4.48 -21.28 -21.07
N SER A 455 -4.76 -20.21 -20.34
CA SER A 455 -5.49 -19.02 -20.82
C SER A 455 -4.78 -18.25 -21.95
N GLY A 456 -3.49 -18.51 -22.16
CA GLY A 456 -2.66 -17.89 -23.20
C GLY A 456 -2.74 -18.57 -24.57
N GLN A 457 -3.41 -19.72 -24.68
CA GLN A 457 -3.46 -20.50 -25.90
C GLN A 457 -4.75 -20.18 -26.68
N GLU A 458 -4.63 -19.75 -27.94
CA GLU A 458 -5.78 -19.59 -28.84
C GLU A 458 -6.34 -20.97 -29.19
N TYR A 459 -7.58 -21.23 -28.78
CA TYR A 459 -8.21 -22.52 -29.02
C TYR A 459 -9.58 -22.33 -29.70
N GLY A 460 -9.75 -22.97 -30.86
CA GLY A 460 -11.03 -23.13 -31.55
C GLY A 460 -11.96 -24.12 -30.83
N TYR A 461 -12.15 -23.92 -29.53
CA TYR A 461 -12.85 -24.84 -28.65
C TYR A 461 -13.76 -24.09 -27.66
N VAL A 462 -14.74 -24.84 -27.14
CA VAL A 462 -15.58 -24.47 -26.00
C VAL A 462 -14.72 -24.30 -24.75
N VAL A 463 -15.01 -23.32 -23.89
CA VAL A 463 -14.37 -23.20 -22.56
C VAL A 463 -14.50 -24.54 -21.81
N GLY A 464 -13.37 -25.10 -21.39
CA GLY A 464 -13.29 -26.43 -20.76
C GLY A 464 -12.84 -27.57 -21.68
N ASN A 465 -12.82 -27.37 -23.00
CA ASN A 465 -12.49 -28.41 -23.97
C ASN A 465 -11.02 -28.35 -24.45
N PHE A 466 -10.11 -28.04 -23.53
CA PHE A 466 -8.66 -28.20 -23.67
C PHE A 466 -8.03 -28.39 -22.27
N ALA A 467 -6.81 -28.90 -22.22
CA ALA A 467 -6.11 -29.16 -20.95
C ALA A 467 -5.89 -27.87 -20.15
N GLY A 468 -6.13 -27.90 -18.85
CA GLY A 468 -6.06 -26.73 -17.99
C GLY A 468 -7.24 -25.76 -18.14
N SER A 469 -8.40 -26.23 -18.64
CA SER A 469 -9.62 -25.42 -18.72
C SER A 469 -10.85 -26.18 -18.23
N TRP A 470 -11.81 -25.45 -17.67
CA TRP A 470 -13.07 -25.97 -17.14
C TRP A 470 -14.22 -25.00 -17.40
N GLY A 471 -15.37 -25.49 -17.85
CA GLY A 471 -16.48 -24.61 -18.17
C GLY A 471 -17.77 -25.33 -18.54
N PHE A 472 -18.70 -24.54 -19.05
CA PHE A 472 -20.05 -24.95 -19.36
C PHE A 472 -20.48 -24.46 -20.73
N ARG A 473 -21.51 -25.11 -21.28
CA ARG A 473 -22.18 -24.70 -22.52
C ARG A 473 -23.67 -24.85 -22.41
N VAL A 474 -24.39 -23.82 -22.82
CA VAL A 474 -25.82 -23.93 -23.13
C VAL A 474 -25.95 -24.56 -24.52
N GLN A 475 -26.13 -25.87 -24.61
CA GLN A 475 -26.07 -26.60 -25.89
C GLN A 475 -27.34 -26.41 -26.74
N SER A 476 -28.49 -26.21 -26.10
CA SER A 476 -29.78 -25.95 -26.75
C SER A 476 -30.71 -25.29 -25.73
N ALA A 477 -31.94 -24.96 -26.12
CA ALA A 477 -32.96 -24.41 -25.20
C ALA A 477 -33.29 -25.32 -23.99
N SER A 478 -32.84 -26.58 -23.99
CA SER A 478 -33.14 -27.56 -22.95
C SER A 478 -31.94 -28.41 -22.53
N SER A 479 -30.70 -28.05 -22.88
CA SER A 479 -29.51 -28.87 -22.57
C SER A 479 -28.35 -27.99 -22.09
N PHE A 480 -27.78 -28.36 -20.94
CA PHE A 480 -26.66 -27.68 -20.31
C PHE A 480 -25.52 -28.68 -20.04
N LEU A 481 -24.38 -28.45 -20.67
CA LEU A 481 -23.24 -29.36 -20.64
C LEU A 481 -22.09 -28.77 -19.82
N LYS A 482 -21.28 -29.62 -19.20
CA LYS A 482 -19.99 -29.28 -18.59
C LYS A 482 -18.82 -29.87 -19.36
N TYR A 483 -17.71 -29.15 -19.38
CA TYR A 483 -16.45 -29.49 -20.05
C TYR A 483 -15.30 -29.31 -19.06
N ALA A 484 -14.31 -30.20 -19.12
CA ALA A 484 -13.13 -30.15 -18.27
C ALA A 484 -11.96 -30.84 -18.97
N GLU A 485 -10.77 -30.26 -18.90
CA GLU A 485 -9.50 -30.92 -19.24
C GLU A 485 -9.45 -31.51 -20.66
N GLY A 486 -10.07 -30.85 -21.65
CA GLY A 486 -10.09 -31.36 -23.02
C GLY A 486 -11.07 -32.51 -23.26
N VAL A 487 -11.89 -32.84 -22.27
CA VAL A 487 -12.93 -33.86 -22.39
C VAL A 487 -14.20 -33.22 -22.98
N GLY A 488 -14.79 -33.91 -23.96
CA GLY A 488 -16.04 -33.51 -24.59
C GLY A 488 -17.21 -33.36 -23.60
N GLY A 489 -18.19 -32.56 -23.99
CA GLY A 489 -19.27 -32.12 -23.10
C GLY A 489 -20.08 -33.27 -22.50
N THR A 490 -20.23 -33.25 -21.18
CA THR A 490 -21.08 -34.19 -20.43
C THR A 490 -22.30 -33.47 -19.88
N ASP A 491 -23.44 -34.16 -19.81
CA ASP A 491 -24.67 -33.58 -19.28
C ASP A 491 -24.53 -33.27 -17.78
N THR A 492 -24.99 -32.09 -17.36
CA THR A 492 -25.00 -31.68 -15.95
C THR A 492 -26.19 -32.25 -15.18
N GLY A 493 -27.23 -32.75 -15.87
CA GLY A 493 -28.50 -33.14 -15.27
C GLY A 493 -29.44 -31.95 -15.01
N TYR A 494 -29.06 -30.73 -15.42
CA TYR A 494 -29.88 -29.53 -15.38
C TYR A 494 -30.34 -29.17 -16.80
N ALA A 495 -31.63 -28.86 -16.95
CA ALA A 495 -32.25 -28.56 -18.24
C ALA A 495 -33.11 -27.29 -18.14
N GLY A 496 -33.29 -26.62 -19.29
CA GLY A 496 -34.02 -25.37 -19.42
C GLY A 496 -35.52 -25.42 -19.05
N PRO A 497 -36.27 -24.35 -19.36
CA PRO A 497 -36.09 -23.55 -20.57
C PRO A 497 -34.99 -22.50 -20.45
N PHE A 498 -34.14 -22.43 -21.47
CA PHE A 498 -33.17 -21.36 -21.69
C PHE A 498 -33.68 -20.45 -22.83
N ALA A 499 -33.71 -19.15 -22.58
CA ALA A 499 -34.30 -18.13 -23.44
C ALA A 499 -33.39 -16.90 -23.58
N ALA A 500 -33.74 -16.02 -24.51
CA ALA A 500 -33.08 -14.73 -24.62
C ALA A 500 -33.32 -13.89 -23.35
N GLY A 501 -32.28 -13.23 -22.88
CA GLY A 501 -32.29 -12.44 -21.65
C GLY A 501 -32.06 -13.20 -20.35
N ASP A 502 -31.85 -14.52 -20.40
CA ASP A 502 -31.36 -15.27 -19.24
C ASP A 502 -29.94 -14.83 -18.86
N VAL A 503 -29.65 -14.86 -17.56
CA VAL A 503 -28.32 -14.58 -17.01
C VAL A 503 -27.84 -15.78 -16.22
N PHE A 504 -26.62 -16.20 -16.54
CA PHE A 504 -25.88 -17.20 -15.80
C PHE A 504 -24.89 -16.52 -14.86
N GLY A 505 -25.02 -16.82 -13.58
CA GLY A 505 -24.04 -16.41 -12.58
C GLY A 505 -23.04 -17.51 -12.31
N VAL A 506 -21.76 -17.17 -12.21
CA VAL A 506 -20.68 -18.12 -11.99
C VAL A 506 -19.88 -17.69 -10.76
N ALA A 507 -19.93 -18.51 -9.71
CA ALA A 507 -19.08 -18.36 -8.53
C ALA A 507 -17.92 -19.35 -8.62
N VAL A 508 -16.69 -18.86 -8.42
CA VAL A 508 -15.47 -19.66 -8.53
C VAL A 508 -14.64 -19.47 -7.27
N ASP A 509 -14.22 -20.57 -6.66
CA ASP A 509 -13.23 -20.59 -5.58
C ASP A 509 -11.97 -21.31 -6.11
N PRO A 510 -10.95 -20.56 -6.55
CA PRO A 510 -9.71 -21.11 -7.08
C PRO A 510 -8.91 -21.91 -6.04
N SER A 511 -8.97 -21.49 -4.77
CA SER A 511 -8.24 -22.12 -3.66
C SER A 511 -8.82 -23.48 -3.25
N ALA A 512 -10.15 -23.64 -3.37
CA ALA A 512 -10.83 -24.91 -3.16
C ALA A 512 -10.97 -25.75 -4.44
N GLY A 513 -10.70 -25.16 -5.61
CA GLY A 513 -10.88 -25.79 -6.90
C GLY A 513 -12.34 -26.08 -7.22
N LYS A 514 -13.26 -25.15 -6.93
CA LYS A 514 -14.72 -25.35 -7.06
C LYS A 514 -15.38 -24.25 -7.87
N MET A 515 -16.43 -24.62 -8.61
CA MET A 515 -17.22 -23.69 -9.41
C MET A 515 -18.71 -24.04 -9.34
N TRP A 516 -19.54 -23.02 -9.13
CA TRP A 516 -20.99 -23.11 -9.07
C TRP A 516 -21.62 -22.22 -10.14
N VAL A 517 -22.74 -22.68 -10.67
CA VAL A 517 -23.53 -21.93 -11.62
C VAL A 517 -24.92 -21.67 -11.06
N ARG A 518 -25.42 -20.46 -11.28
CA ARG A 518 -26.84 -20.13 -11.11
C ARG A 518 -27.46 -19.70 -12.43
N HIS A 519 -28.76 -19.92 -12.54
CA HIS A 519 -29.57 -19.49 -13.67
C HIS A 519 -30.70 -18.60 -13.15
N ASN A 520 -30.76 -17.34 -13.60
CA ASN A 520 -31.75 -16.34 -13.18
C ASN A 520 -31.94 -16.27 -11.65
N GLY A 521 -30.84 -16.13 -10.92
CA GLY A 521 -30.82 -16.00 -9.46
C GLY A 521 -30.83 -17.32 -8.66
N ALA A 522 -31.17 -18.46 -9.27
CA ALA A 522 -31.22 -19.75 -8.59
C ALA A 522 -29.97 -20.62 -8.83
N TRP A 523 -29.28 -21.03 -7.77
CA TRP A 523 -28.19 -22.01 -7.85
C TRP A 523 -28.69 -23.34 -8.38
N ILE A 524 -28.06 -23.84 -9.44
CA ILE A 524 -28.48 -25.09 -10.08
C ILE A 524 -27.99 -26.28 -9.25
N LEU A 525 -28.70 -27.41 -9.36
CA LEU A 525 -28.31 -28.69 -8.73
C LEU A 525 -28.10 -28.61 -7.20
N GLY A 526 -28.75 -27.66 -6.52
CA GLY A 526 -28.62 -27.47 -5.07
C GLY A 526 -27.29 -26.86 -4.64
N GLY A 527 -26.60 -26.15 -5.55
CA GLY A 527 -25.34 -25.47 -5.27
C GLY A 527 -25.44 -24.48 -4.12
N ASN A 528 -24.42 -24.48 -3.24
CA ASN A 528 -24.28 -23.51 -2.17
C ASN A 528 -22.82 -23.04 -2.08
N PRO A 529 -22.44 -22.02 -2.86
CA PRO A 529 -21.08 -21.48 -2.84
C PRO A 529 -20.67 -20.92 -1.48
N ALA A 530 -21.59 -20.31 -0.71
CA ALA A 530 -21.28 -19.71 0.60
C ALA A 530 -20.80 -20.75 1.63
N THR A 531 -21.25 -22.00 1.54
CA THR A 531 -20.77 -23.11 2.39
C THR A 531 -19.80 -24.05 1.67
N GLY A 532 -19.52 -23.80 0.38
CA GLY A 532 -18.70 -24.66 -0.44
C GLY A 532 -19.34 -26.02 -0.80
N GLU A 533 -20.65 -26.18 -0.65
CA GLU A 533 -21.38 -27.43 -0.89
C GLU A 533 -21.92 -27.54 -2.33
N ASN A 534 -21.99 -28.77 -2.85
CA ASN A 534 -22.59 -29.12 -4.15
C ASN A 534 -22.06 -28.29 -5.35
N PRO A 535 -20.74 -28.23 -5.59
CA PRO A 535 -20.20 -27.55 -6.76
C PRO A 535 -20.72 -28.16 -8.07
N THR A 536 -21.02 -27.31 -9.06
CA THR A 536 -21.41 -27.74 -10.40
C THR A 536 -20.23 -28.39 -11.13
N LEU A 537 -19.01 -27.92 -10.84
CA LEU A 537 -17.75 -28.48 -11.34
C LEU A 537 -16.63 -28.32 -10.31
N THR A 538 -15.68 -29.26 -10.28
CA THR A 538 -14.45 -29.21 -9.47
C THR A 538 -13.20 -29.35 -10.33
N PHE A 539 -12.10 -28.73 -9.92
CA PHE A 539 -10.77 -28.77 -10.53
C PHE A 539 -9.68 -28.76 -9.45
N ALA A 540 -8.40 -28.94 -9.82
CA ALA A 540 -7.30 -28.85 -8.87
C ALA A 540 -7.07 -27.39 -8.45
N PRO A 541 -6.88 -27.08 -7.15
CA PRO A 541 -6.61 -25.73 -6.68
C PRO A 541 -5.47 -25.05 -7.44
N GLN A 542 -5.75 -23.88 -8.01
CA GLN A 542 -4.80 -23.08 -8.78
C GLN A 542 -5.40 -21.72 -9.13
N SER A 543 -4.56 -20.75 -9.50
CA SER A 543 -5.01 -19.48 -10.03
C SER A 543 -5.62 -19.64 -11.43
N VAL A 544 -6.74 -18.98 -11.68
CA VAL A 544 -7.52 -19.14 -12.91
C VAL A 544 -7.90 -17.80 -13.53
N VAL A 545 -8.22 -17.82 -14.83
CA VAL A 545 -8.68 -16.69 -15.63
C VAL A 545 -10.07 -17.01 -16.18
N PRO A 546 -11.08 -16.16 -15.98
CA PRO A 546 -12.41 -16.40 -16.55
C PRO A 546 -12.41 -16.23 -18.06
N GLY A 547 -13.29 -16.95 -18.74
CA GLY A 547 -13.44 -16.88 -20.18
C GLY A 547 -14.86 -17.14 -20.63
N VAL A 548 -15.19 -16.57 -21.78
CA VAL A 548 -16.46 -16.76 -22.47
C VAL A 548 -16.22 -17.15 -23.92
N GLY A 549 -17.23 -17.73 -24.55
CA GLY A 549 -17.11 -18.13 -25.95
C GLY A 549 -18.46 -18.33 -26.62
N GLU A 550 -18.42 -18.37 -27.95
CA GLU A 550 -19.61 -18.37 -28.79
C GLU A 550 -19.35 -19.06 -30.13
N TYR A 551 -20.42 -19.35 -30.86
CA TYR A 551 -20.44 -20.10 -32.13
C TYR A 551 -21.02 -19.27 -33.29
N ASN A 552 -20.40 -19.36 -34.47
CA ASN A 552 -21.01 -19.04 -35.76
C ASN A 552 -21.74 -17.68 -35.85
N GLY A 553 -21.06 -16.59 -35.49
CA GLY A 553 -21.63 -15.25 -35.62
C GLY A 553 -22.41 -14.75 -34.39
N GLY A 554 -22.54 -15.56 -33.34
CA GLY A 554 -23.23 -15.19 -32.10
C GLY A 554 -22.49 -14.17 -31.24
N TYR A 555 -23.15 -13.73 -30.17
CA TYR A 555 -22.62 -12.79 -29.18
C TYR A 555 -22.73 -13.36 -27.76
N VAL A 556 -21.71 -13.11 -26.95
CA VAL A 556 -21.71 -13.37 -25.52
C VAL A 556 -21.17 -12.16 -24.78
N SER A 557 -21.86 -11.76 -23.73
CA SER A 557 -21.48 -10.66 -22.85
C SER A 557 -21.17 -11.18 -21.46
N VAL A 558 -20.16 -10.59 -20.82
CA VAL A 558 -19.72 -10.90 -19.47
C VAL A 558 -19.71 -9.63 -18.62
N ASP A 559 -20.11 -9.76 -17.37
CA ASP A 559 -19.97 -8.72 -16.36
C ASP A 559 -19.12 -9.24 -15.20
N PHE A 560 -18.00 -8.57 -14.95
CA PHE A 560 -17.09 -8.89 -13.84
C PHE A 560 -17.39 -8.06 -12.59
N GLY A 561 -18.43 -7.22 -12.63
CA GLY A 561 -18.91 -6.37 -11.54
C GLY A 561 -19.05 -4.90 -11.94
N GLN A 562 -18.43 -4.49 -13.05
CA GLN A 562 -18.35 -3.09 -13.48
C GLN A 562 -19.69 -2.49 -13.91
N HIS A 563 -20.73 -3.30 -14.19
CA HIS A 563 -22.08 -2.81 -14.50
C HIS A 563 -23.09 -3.04 -13.36
N GLY A 564 -22.64 -3.63 -12.24
CA GLY A 564 -23.51 -4.15 -11.19
C GLY A 564 -24.24 -5.42 -11.63
N TYR A 565 -24.18 -6.46 -10.79
CA TYR A 565 -24.79 -7.74 -11.14
C TYR A 565 -26.32 -7.69 -11.17
N ALA A 566 -26.92 -8.39 -12.13
CA ALA A 566 -28.36 -8.61 -12.19
C ALA A 566 -28.87 -9.39 -10.97
N TYR A 567 -28.01 -10.23 -10.40
CA TYR A 567 -28.29 -10.97 -9.18
C TYR A 567 -27.15 -10.77 -8.18
N ALA A 568 -27.46 -10.59 -6.88
CA ALA A 568 -26.42 -10.38 -5.87
C ALA A 568 -25.49 -11.60 -5.74
N PRO A 569 -24.14 -11.44 -5.70
CA PRO A 569 -23.21 -12.55 -5.52
C PRO A 569 -23.39 -13.22 -4.15
N PRO A 570 -22.96 -14.48 -3.96
CA PRO A 570 -22.88 -15.10 -2.65
C PRO A 570 -21.93 -14.36 -1.70
N ASP A 571 -22.19 -14.45 -0.40
CA ASP A 571 -21.27 -13.98 0.63
C ASP A 571 -19.87 -14.57 0.43
N GLY A 572 -18.85 -13.70 0.43
CA GLY A 572 -17.45 -14.07 0.26
C GLY A 572 -16.98 -14.19 -1.20
N PHE A 573 -17.85 -14.01 -2.19
CA PHE A 573 -17.46 -13.99 -3.62
C PHE A 573 -17.53 -12.57 -4.15
N LEU A 574 -16.37 -12.04 -4.52
CA LEU A 574 -16.21 -10.62 -4.85
C LEU A 574 -16.21 -10.36 -6.37
N PRO A 575 -16.47 -9.11 -6.80
CA PRO A 575 -16.18 -8.67 -8.17
C PRO A 575 -14.74 -8.95 -8.58
N LEU A 576 -14.51 -9.26 -9.85
CA LEU A 576 -13.15 -9.44 -10.35
C LEU A 576 -12.54 -8.09 -10.74
N CYS A 577 -12.09 -7.36 -9.72
CA CYS A 577 -11.43 -6.07 -9.81
C CYS A 577 -10.26 -5.96 -8.82
N ASP A 578 -9.46 -4.92 -8.94
CA ASP A 578 -8.29 -4.70 -8.07
C ASP A 578 -8.67 -4.57 -6.59
N ALA A 579 -9.76 -3.86 -6.28
CA ALA A 579 -10.23 -3.66 -4.91
C ALA A 579 -10.58 -4.97 -4.18
N SER A 580 -11.01 -5.99 -4.92
CA SER A 580 -11.37 -7.31 -4.39
C SER A 580 -10.16 -8.21 -4.11
N ARG A 581 -8.96 -7.82 -4.56
CA ARG A 581 -7.76 -8.62 -4.31
C ARG A 581 -7.40 -8.60 -2.81
N PRO A 582 -6.87 -9.71 -2.28
CA PRO A 582 -6.33 -9.73 -0.93
C PRO A 582 -5.32 -8.61 -0.70
N GLU A 583 -5.27 -8.11 0.53
CA GLU A 583 -4.28 -7.11 0.91
C GLU A 583 -2.86 -7.69 0.81
N PRO A 584 -1.95 -7.08 0.05
CA PRO A 584 -0.59 -7.58 -0.05
C PRO A 584 0.18 -7.36 1.27
N ALA A 585 1.04 -8.32 1.62
CA ALA A 585 1.82 -8.27 2.86
C ALA A 585 2.86 -7.13 2.91
N VAL A 586 3.29 -6.67 1.73
CA VAL A 586 4.18 -5.53 1.53
C VAL A 586 3.42 -4.55 0.65
N LEU A 587 3.30 -3.28 1.05
CA LEU A 587 2.60 -2.26 0.25
C LEU A 587 3.53 -1.55 -0.72
N ASP A 588 4.71 -1.20 -0.23
CA ASP A 588 5.75 -0.46 -0.97
C ASP A 588 7.01 -1.32 -1.08
N THR A 589 7.27 -1.80 -2.30
CA THR A 589 8.48 -2.57 -2.65
C THR A 589 9.75 -1.77 -2.43
N SER A 590 9.70 -0.44 -2.56
CA SER A 590 10.86 0.45 -2.41
C SER A 590 11.40 0.53 -0.97
N ALA A 591 10.63 0.07 0.02
CA ALA A 591 11.07 -0.09 1.41
C ALA A 591 11.94 -1.37 1.64
N HIS A 592 12.07 -2.22 0.61
CA HIS A 592 12.74 -3.52 0.67
C HIS A 592 13.80 -3.71 -0.43
N VAL A 593 13.60 -3.09 -1.58
CA VAL A 593 14.55 -3.13 -2.68
C VAL A 593 14.56 -1.80 -3.41
N LEU A 594 15.76 -1.27 -3.65
CA LEU A 594 15.95 -0.12 -4.51
C LEU A 594 16.49 -0.60 -5.85
N VAL A 595 15.85 -0.20 -6.94
CA VAL A 595 16.35 -0.36 -8.31
C VAL A 595 16.39 1.02 -8.94
N THR A 596 17.58 1.53 -9.24
CA THR A 596 17.73 2.86 -9.84
C THR A 596 18.95 2.94 -10.74
N THR A 597 19.03 4.03 -11.51
CA THR A 597 20.27 4.42 -12.20
C THR A 597 20.80 5.76 -11.69
N PHE A 598 22.07 6.02 -11.96
CA PHE A 598 22.66 7.34 -11.78
C PHE A 598 23.81 7.55 -12.76
N THR A 599 24.07 8.81 -13.12
CA THR A 599 25.32 9.21 -13.78
C THR A 599 26.38 9.53 -12.74
N ALA A 600 27.56 8.93 -12.88
CA ALA A 600 28.68 9.10 -11.98
C ALA A 600 29.19 10.56 -11.98
N PRO A 601 29.33 11.20 -10.81
CA PRO A 601 29.84 12.56 -10.71
C PRO A 601 31.36 12.59 -10.91
N ALA A 602 31.88 13.68 -11.44
CA ALA A 602 33.31 13.80 -11.76
C ALA A 602 34.20 13.76 -10.50
N GLY A 603 35.03 12.73 -10.37
CA GLY A 603 36.04 12.54 -9.32
C GLY A 603 35.46 12.47 -7.90
N ALA A 604 34.18 12.15 -7.75
CA ALA A 604 33.47 12.21 -6.47
C ALA A 604 32.70 10.91 -6.18
N PRO A 605 32.50 10.56 -4.90
CA PRO A 605 31.65 9.43 -4.53
C PRO A 605 30.18 9.73 -4.86
N ARG A 606 29.37 8.67 -4.97
CA ARG A 606 27.92 8.77 -5.15
C ARG A 606 27.17 8.35 -3.89
N ALA A 607 26.33 9.25 -3.37
CA ALA A 607 25.34 8.91 -2.36
C ALA A 607 24.07 8.33 -3.02
N ILE A 608 23.57 7.23 -2.47
CA ILE A 608 22.34 6.55 -2.84
C ILE A 608 21.45 6.49 -1.60
N THR A 609 20.29 7.14 -1.66
CA THR A 609 19.31 7.12 -0.56
C THR A 609 18.43 5.88 -0.71
N VAL A 610 18.25 5.16 0.39
CA VAL A 610 17.33 4.03 0.51
C VAL A 610 16.24 4.35 1.54
N GLY A 611 15.07 3.70 1.44
CA GLY A 611 13.92 3.94 2.31
C GLY A 611 14.03 3.32 3.71
N TRP A 612 15.22 2.89 4.14
CA TRP A 612 15.45 2.22 5.42
C TRP A 612 16.80 2.62 6.01
N ASP A 613 17.04 2.30 7.29
CA ASP A 613 18.33 2.54 7.93
C ASP A 613 19.39 1.55 7.41
N ALA A 614 20.21 1.98 6.45
CA ALA A 614 21.28 1.20 5.85
C ALA A 614 22.52 1.06 6.75
N GLU A 615 22.63 1.84 7.83
CA GLU A 615 23.74 1.75 8.78
C GLU A 615 23.55 0.57 9.74
N HIS A 616 22.30 0.27 10.12
CA HIS A 616 21.96 -0.78 11.09
C HIS A 616 21.18 -1.96 10.49
N THR A 617 20.92 -1.96 9.19
CA THR A 617 20.27 -3.09 8.49
C THR A 617 21.25 -3.73 7.52
N ASP A 618 21.28 -5.06 7.46
CA ASP A 618 22.08 -5.76 6.45
C ASP A 618 21.48 -5.59 5.04
N TRP A 619 22.34 -5.51 4.03
CA TRP A 619 21.93 -5.39 2.64
C TRP A 619 22.99 -5.92 1.67
N GLY A 620 22.52 -6.28 0.47
CA GLY A 620 23.35 -6.59 -0.69
C GLY A 620 23.21 -5.51 -1.75
N LEU A 621 24.30 -5.20 -2.44
CA LEU A 621 24.37 -4.24 -3.54
C LEU A 621 24.90 -4.93 -4.79
N ARG A 622 24.19 -4.72 -5.91
CA ARG A 622 24.68 -5.03 -7.26
C ARG A 622 24.90 -3.73 -8.02
N LEU A 623 26.06 -3.59 -8.64
CA LEU A 623 26.46 -2.40 -9.39
C LEU A 623 26.96 -2.81 -10.78
N LYS A 624 26.47 -2.11 -11.81
CA LYS A 624 26.93 -2.29 -13.20
C LYS A 624 27.08 -0.96 -13.90
N ASN A 625 28.24 -0.75 -14.53
CA ASN A 625 28.43 0.32 -15.50
C ASN A 625 27.72 -0.06 -16.81
N LEU A 626 26.82 0.79 -17.28
CA LEU A 626 26.00 0.57 -18.47
C LEU A 626 26.68 1.10 -19.75
N ASP A 627 27.62 2.04 -19.62
CA ASP A 627 28.26 2.72 -20.75
C ASP A 627 29.60 2.08 -21.17
N ALA A 628 30.12 1.16 -20.36
CA ALA A 628 31.41 0.53 -20.59
C ALA A 628 31.42 -0.99 -20.34
N ASP A 629 32.38 -1.63 -21.00
CA ASP A 629 32.73 -3.03 -20.82
C ASP A 629 33.41 -3.25 -19.45
N GLU A 630 32.59 -3.41 -18.41
CA GLU A 630 33.00 -3.56 -17.01
C GLU A 630 32.22 -4.68 -16.29
N ASN A 631 32.87 -5.35 -15.33
CA ASN A 631 32.27 -6.41 -14.53
C ASN A 631 31.11 -5.90 -13.67
N TRP A 632 30.16 -6.79 -13.39
CA TRP A 632 29.20 -6.58 -12.30
C TRP A 632 29.91 -6.72 -10.95
N ARG A 633 29.55 -5.88 -9.99
CA ARG A 633 30.09 -5.92 -8.64
C ARG A 633 29.00 -6.29 -7.64
N TYR A 634 29.26 -7.33 -6.85
CA TYR A 634 28.38 -7.79 -5.78
C TYR A 634 29.04 -7.49 -4.44
N ILE A 635 28.39 -6.70 -3.61
CA ILE A 635 28.93 -6.21 -2.33
C ILE A 635 27.85 -6.41 -1.28
N SER A 636 28.18 -6.76 -0.04
CA SER A 636 27.20 -6.87 1.03
C SER A 636 27.79 -6.44 2.36
N THR A 637 26.92 -6.04 3.29
CA THR A 637 27.32 -5.78 4.68
C THR A 637 27.82 -7.06 5.36
N VAL A 638 27.19 -8.21 5.06
CA VAL A 638 27.48 -9.52 5.68
C VAL A 638 28.84 -10.09 5.24
N ALA A 639 29.22 -9.98 3.96
CA ALA A 639 30.57 -10.33 3.49
C ALA A 639 31.58 -9.18 3.70
N GLY A 640 31.13 -8.00 4.10
CA GLY A 640 31.95 -6.83 4.39
C GLY A 640 32.12 -5.88 3.20
N LEU A 641 31.93 -4.59 3.49
CA LEU A 641 31.88 -3.50 2.50
C LEU A 641 33.22 -3.14 1.83
N GLY A 642 34.32 -3.76 2.25
CA GLY A 642 35.66 -3.57 1.67
C GLY A 642 35.98 -4.51 0.51
N TYR A 643 35.01 -5.31 0.06
CA TYR A 643 35.23 -6.36 -0.93
C TYR A 643 34.08 -6.44 -1.93
N SER A 644 34.39 -6.78 -3.17
CA SER A 644 33.43 -7.11 -4.20
C SER A 644 33.65 -8.52 -4.75
N ASN A 645 32.57 -9.20 -5.07
CA ASN A 645 32.57 -10.35 -5.94
C ASN A 645 32.31 -9.82 -7.37
N ASP A 646 33.34 -9.82 -8.21
CA ASP A 646 33.26 -9.27 -9.56
C ASP A 646 32.83 -10.37 -10.54
N ALA A 647 31.57 -10.37 -10.97
CA ALA A 647 31.13 -11.36 -11.93
C ALA A 647 31.87 -11.19 -13.27
N TYR A 648 32.27 -12.33 -13.85
CA TYR A 648 32.97 -12.45 -15.13
C TYR A 648 34.50 -12.28 -15.17
N ALA A 649 35.19 -12.12 -14.04
CA ALA A 649 36.67 -12.04 -14.03
C ALA A 649 37.42 -13.31 -14.56
N SER A 650 36.71 -14.41 -14.85
CA SER A 650 37.03 -15.47 -15.81
C SER A 650 35.98 -16.56 -15.64
N ALA A 651 35.61 -17.31 -16.68
CA ALA A 651 34.66 -18.43 -16.64
C ALA A 651 35.14 -19.65 -15.80
N SER A 652 35.83 -19.41 -14.68
CA SER A 652 36.46 -20.37 -13.78
C SER A 652 36.62 -19.83 -12.35
N GLY A 653 35.55 -19.26 -11.79
CA GLY A 653 35.45 -18.90 -10.37
C GLY A 653 36.02 -17.52 -10.03
N ALA A 654 35.19 -16.48 -10.19
CA ALA A 654 35.55 -15.13 -9.81
C ALA A 654 35.82 -15.04 -8.30
N PRO A 655 37.06 -14.73 -7.87
CA PRO A 655 37.40 -14.62 -6.46
C PRO A 655 36.85 -13.33 -5.87
N ARG A 656 36.77 -13.25 -4.54
CA ARG A 656 36.49 -12.01 -3.83
C ARG A 656 37.67 -11.04 -3.98
N VAL A 657 37.39 -9.83 -4.47
CA VAL A 657 38.36 -8.76 -4.75
C VAL A 657 38.30 -7.71 -3.65
N ALA A 658 39.44 -7.24 -3.17
CA ALA A 658 39.50 -6.14 -2.20
C ALA A 658 39.34 -4.79 -2.90
N LEU A 659 38.50 -3.92 -2.34
CA LEU A 659 38.32 -2.56 -2.81
C LEU A 659 39.42 -1.64 -2.27
N THR A 660 39.79 -0.62 -3.05
CA THR A 660 40.76 0.37 -2.57
C THR A 660 40.13 1.24 -1.50
N THR A 661 38.88 1.66 -1.73
CA THR A 661 38.03 2.33 -0.74
C THR A 661 36.80 1.47 -0.47
N PRO A 662 36.50 1.10 0.79
CA PRO A 662 35.25 0.44 1.13
C PRO A 662 34.03 1.31 0.85
N LEU A 663 32.89 0.68 0.58
CA LEU A 663 31.60 1.37 0.68
C LEU A 663 31.35 1.76 2.13
N SER A 664 30.52 2.78 2.32
CA SER A 664 30.01 3.16 3.65
C SER A 664 28.50 3.36 3.61
N ALA A 665 27.87 3.22 4.77
CA ALA A 665 26.47 3.59 4.98
C ALA A 665 26.37 4.48 6.23
N SER A 666 25.47 5.46 6.20
CA SER A 666 25.09 6.24 7.38
C SER A 666 23.61 6.61 7.29
N GLY A 667 22.84 6.28 8.33
CA GLY A 667 21.38 6.27 8.26
C GLY A 667 20.87 5.60 6.98
N GLY A 668 19.96 6.24 6.25
CA GLY A 668 19.43 5.75 4.98
C GLY A 668 20.26 6.04 3.74
N VAL A 669 21.56 6.33 3.85
CA VAL A 669 22.43 6.66 2.69
C VAL A 669 23.58 5.69 2.57
N ILE A 670 23.70 5.06 1.39
CA ILE A 670 24.85 4.25 0.98
C ILE A 670 25.75 5.12 0.10
N THR A 671 27.04 5.16 0.40
CA THR A 671 28.03 5.90 -0.39
C THR A 671 28.90 4.94 -1.19
N ILE A 672 28.77 5.02 -2.51
CA ILE A 672 29.63 4.32 -3.47
C ILE A 672 30.88 5.18 -3.69
N PRO A 673 32.08 4.66 -3.43
CA PRO A 673 33.30 5.46 -3.54
C PRO A 673 33.69 5.68 -5.00
N ALA A 674 34.40 6.79 -5.25
CA ALA A 674 34.72 7.27 -6.59
C ALA A 674 35.61 6.31 -7.40
N ASP A 675 36.38 5.44 -6.75
CA ASP A 675 37.24 4.45 -7.39
C ASP A 675 36.48 3.27 -8.03
N LEU A 676 35.19 3.14 -7.74
CA LEU A 676 34.30 2.20 -8.42
C LEU A 676 33.53 2.84 -9.58
N LEU A 677 33.75 4.13 -9.83
CA LEU A 677 33.00 4.92 -10.77
C LEU A 677 33.93 5.51 -11.83
N THR A 678 33.41 5.59 -13.06
CA THR A 678 34.04 6.32 -14.16
C THR A 678 33.25 7.59 -14.41
N ASP A 679 33.93 8.74 -14.37
CA ASP A 679 33.33 10.06 -14.51
C ASP A 679 32.44 10.17 -15.76
N GLY A 680 31.16 10.49 -15.56
CA GLY A 680 30.20 10.68 -16.65
C GLY A 680 29.51 9.41 -17.16
N ASP A 681 29.95 8.23 -16.73
CA ASP A 681 29.29 6.97 -17.08
C ASP A 681 28.01 6.76 -16.25
N THR A 682 27.04 6.05 -16.83
CA THR A 682 25.77 5.68 -16.22
C THR A 682 25.89 4.31 -15.56
N TYR A 683 25.42 4.23 -14.31
CA TYR A 683 25.41 3.00 -13.54
C TYR A 683 23.98 2.57 -13.21
N ALA A 684 23.72 1.27 -13.30
CA ALA A 684 22.60 0.62 -12.64
C ALA A 684 23.03 0.17 -11.24
N VAL A 685 22.19 0.45 -10.25
CA VAL A 685 22.38 0.01 -8.88
C VAL A 685 21.12 -0.64 -8.35
N GLU A 686 21.33 -1.78 -7.69
CA GLU A 686 20.30 -2.49 -6.97
C GLU A 686 20.74 -2.69 -5.53
N VAL A 687 19.88 -2.32 -4.58
CA VAL A 687 20.14 -2.53 -3.15
C VAL A 687 19.01 -3.39 -2.59
N LEU A 688 19.36 -4.58 -2.12
CA LEU A 688 18.44 -5.59 -1.60
C LEU A 688 18.55 -5.60 -0.08
N ARG A 689 17.47 -5.24 0.63
CA ARG A 689 17.42 -5.22 2.09
C ARG A 689 17.27 -6.64 2.64
N VAL A 690 18.14 -7.03 3.56
CA VAL A 690 18.00 -8.30 4.28
C VAL A 690 16.81 -8.24 5.25
N GLY A 691 15.97 -9.26 5.23
CA GLY A 691 14.92 -9.46 6.22
C GLY A 691 13.78 -10.37 5.75
N PRO A 692 13.06 -11.01 6.70
CA PRO A 692 11.92 -11.88 6.40
C PRO A 692 10.85 -11.21 5.53
N LYS A 693 10.49 -9.95 5.83
CA LYS A 693 9.50 -9.18 5.07
C LYS A 693 9.97 -8.80 3.67
N SER A 694 11.28 -8.60 3.50
CA SER A 694 11.84 -8.36 2.17
C SER A 694 11.83 -9.64 1.33
N GLY A 695 11.85 -10.82 1.95
CA GLY A 695 12.02 -12.08 1.25
C GLY A 695 13.45 -12.28 0.73
N PHE A 696 14.43 -11.60 1.32
CA PHE A 696 15.84 -11.71 0.94
C PHE A 696 16.74 -11.84 2.16
N ASP A 697 17.74 -12.72 2.08
CA ASP A 697 18.74 -12.88 3.13
C ASP A 697 20.12 -13.20 2.55
N ILE A 698 21.16 -12.85 3.30
CA ILE A 698 22.55 -13.10 2.96
C ILE A 698 23.21 -13.77 4.16
N VAL A 699 23.79 -14.95 3.94
CA VAL A 699 24.48 -15.70 4.99
C VAL A 699 25.89 -16.09 4.56
N THR A 700 26.82 -16.10 5.52
CA THR A 700 28.18 -16.60 5.30
C THR A 700 28.41 -17.90 6.04
N TYR A 701 29.20 -18.81 5.46
CA TYR A 701 29.54 -20.08 6.09
C TYR A 701 30.87 -20.62 5.58
N THR A 702 31.48 -21.51 6.37
CA THR A 702 32.69 -22.25 5.97
C THR A 702 32.30 -23.64 5.50
N GLY A 703 32.76 -24.07 4.33
CA GLY A 703 32.47 -25.38 3.80
C GLY A 703 33.09 -26.52 4.62
N THR A 704 32.53 -27.72 4.50
CA THR A 704 32.87 -28.91 5.31
C THR A 704 33.26 -30.13 4.47
N GLY A 705 33.02 -30.09 3.15
CA GLY A 705 33.17 -31.23 2.26
C GLY A 705 32.15 -32.35 2.46
N ALA A 706 31.16 -32.15 3.34
CA ALA A 706 30.12 -33.13 3.68
C ALA A 706 28.73 -32.46 3.68
N VAL A 707 27.67 -33.23 3.40
CA VAL A 707 26.30 -32.71 3.38
C VAL A 707 25.98 -31.95 4.66
N ARG A 708 25.47 -30.72 4.54
CA ARG A 708 25.08 -29.87 5.66
C ARG A 708 23.92 -28.96 5.30
N THR A 709 23.26 -28.44 6.33
CA THR A 709 22.29 -27.35 6.20
C THR A 709 22.95 -26.02 6.56
N VAL A 710 22.74 -25.01 5.72
CA VAL A 710 23.12 -23.62 5.99
C VAL A 710 21.83 -22.87 6.37
N VAL A 711 21.82 -22.31 7.57
CA VAL A 711 20.64 -21.65 8.16
C VAL A 711 20.49 -20.25 7.57
N HIS A 712 19.25 -19.82 7.30
CA HIS A 712 18.89 -18.46 6.91
C HIS A 712 17.78 -17.88 7.80
N GLY A 713 17.59 -16.57 7.73
CA GLY A 713 16.67 -15.81 8.57
C GLY A 713 15.28 -15.55 7.99
N LEU A 714 14.93 -16.11 6.82
CA LEU A 714 13.69 -15.75 6.10
C LEU A 714 12.38 -16.17 6.79
N GLY A 715 12.36 -17.26 7.57
CA GLY A 715 11.12 -17.78 8.17
C GLY A 715 10.13 -18.39 7.16
N SER A 716 10.53 -18.51 5.89
CA SER A 716 9.84 -19.18 4.79
C SER A 716 10.86 -19.86 3.88
N ALA A 717 10.43 -20.87 3.11
CA ALA A 717 11.32 -21.59 2.22
C ALA A 717 11.74 -20.69 1.03
N PRO A 718 13.05 -20.50 0.77
CA PRO A 718 13.54 -19.82 -0.41
C PRO A 718 13.16 -20.55 -1.70
N PHE A 719 12.75 -19.80 -2.73
CA PHE A 719 12.58 -20.32 -4.08
C PHE A 719 13.85 -20.20 -4.92
N ALA A 720 14.80 -19.32 -4.57
CA ALA A 720 16.06 -19.18 -5.31
C ALA A 720 17.26 -19.01 -4.38
N VAL A 721 18.41 -19.56 -4.81
CA VAL A 721 19.67 -19.53 -4.06
C VAL A 721 20.83 -19.26 -5.00
N LEU A 722 21.68 -18.29 -4.64
CA LEU A 722 22.97 -18.01 -5.29
C LEU A 722 24.10 -18.18 -4.27
N ILE A 723 25.06 -19.07 -4.56
CA ILE A 723 26.26 -19.28 -3.72
C ILE A 723 27.49 -18.77 -4.47
N MET A 724 28.31 -18.00 -3.75
CA MET A 724 29.52 -17.36 -4.24
C MET A 724 30.68 -17.61 -3.25
N PRO A 725 31.94 -17.65 -3.71
CA PRO A 725 33.10 -17.65 -2.82
C PRO A 725 33.15 -16.35 -2.02
N ASN A 726 33.45 -16.45 -0.72
CA ASN A 726 33.68 -15.33 0.19
C ASN A 726 35.15 -15.23 0.62
N ASP A 727 36.04 -15.84 -0.18
CA ASP A 727 37.48 -15.77 -0.04
C ASP A 727 38.15 -15.58 -1.41
N ALA A 728 39.48 -15.62 -1.42
CA ALA A 728 40.27 -15.48 -2.64
C ALA A 728 40.36 -16.78 -3.46
N THR A 729 39.72 -17.87 -3.02
CA THR A 729 39.72 -19.15 -3.72
C THR A 729 38.73 -19.08 -4.86
N ALA A 730 39.22 -19.38 -6.07
CA ALA A 730 38.41 -19.36 -7.27
C ALA A 730 37.47 -20.58 -7.31
N HIS A 731 36.18 -20.36 -7.04
CA HIS A 731 35.12 -21.35 -7.20
C HIS A 731 34.03 -20.81 -8.12
N PRO A 732 33.49 -21.62 -9.04
CA PRO A 732 32.36 -21.20 -9.87
C PRO A 732 31.16 -20.90 -8.97
N TRP A 733 30.37 -19.90 -9.35
CA TRP A 733 29.16 -19.56 -8.62
C TRP A 733 28.06 -20.56 -8.99
N VAL A 734 27.18 -20.87 -8.05
CA VAL A 734 26.11 -21.85 -8.27
C VAL A 734 24.77 -21.20 -7.99
N PHE A 735 23.85 -21.34 -8.93
CA PHE A 735 22.49 -20.84 -8.83
C PHE A 735 21.50 -22.00 -8.98
N ASN A 736 20.39 -21.93 -8.26
CA ASN A 736 19.25 -22.80 -8.50
C ASN A 736 17.94 -22.14 -8.09
N THR A 737 16.84 -22.65 -8.62
CA THR A 737 15.49 -22.24 -8.24
C THR A 737 14.58 -23.45 -8.03
N ASP A 738 13.43 -23.24 -7.37
CA ASP A 738 12.45 -24.28 -7.10
C ASP A 738 11.82 -24.81 -8.40
N ALA A 739 11.55 -23.93 -9.36
CA ALA A 739 11.09 -24.28 -10.69
C ALA A 739 12.00 -25.31 -11.37
N LEU A 740 13.33 -25.15 -11.32
CA LEU A 740 14.26 -26.14 -11.87
C LEU A 740 14.28 -27.46 -11.11
N GLY A 741 13.99 -27.40 -9.82
CA GLY A 741 14.08 -28.52 -8.90
C GLY A 741 15.50 -28.72 -8.35
N TRP A 742 15.55 -29.21 -7.11
CA TRP A 742 16.77 -29.32 -6.31
C TRP A 742 17.64 -30.54 -6.64
N GLY A 743 17.26 -31.35 -7.63
CA GLY A 743 18.14 -32.36 -8.24
C GLY A 743 19.07 -31.79 -9.33
N THR A 744 18.94 -30.50 -9.64
CA THR A 744 19.71 -29.83 -10.70
C THR A 744 20.52 -28.65 -10.18
N SER A 745 21.45 -28.14 -10.97
CA SER A 745 22.19 -26.91 -10.69
C SER A 745 22.53 -26.17 -11.97
N LEU A 746 22.55 -24.85 -11.87
CA LEU A 746 23.13 -23.97 -12.88
C LEU A 746 24.50 -23.48 -12.40
N ALA A 747 25.49 -23.53 -13.29
CA ALA A 747 26.67 -22.69 -13.14
C ALA A 747 26.20 -21.24 -13.29
N ALA A 748 26.17 -20.50 -12.19
CA ALA A 748 25.66 -19.14 -12.20
C ALA A 748 26.60 -18.26 -13.04
N LEU A 749 26.00 -17.34 -13.80
CA LEU A 749 26.73 -16.36 -14.59
C LEU A 749 27.68 -16.99 -15.61
N ALA A 750 27.26 -18.14 -16.18
CA ALA A 750 27.86 -18.82 -17.33
C ALA A 750 26.75 -19.20 -18.31
N THR A 751 27.08 -19.39 -19.60
CA THR A 751 26.04 -19.68 -20.60
C THR A 751 25.46 -21.08 -20.49
N ASP A 752 26.13 -22.01 -19.81
CA ASP A 752 25.76 -23.42 -19.71
C ASP A 752 24.27 -23.66 -19.36
N ALA A 753 23.74 -24.76 -19.88
CA ALA A 753 22.40 -25.25 -19.53
C ALA A 753 22.40 -25.86 -18.11
N ALA A 754 21.22 -26.04 -17.52
CA ALA A 754 21.06 -26.71 -16.24
C ALA A 754 21.53 -28.16 -16.33
N THR A 755 22.18 -28.64 -15.27
CA THR A 755 22.70 -30.01 -15.20
C THR A 755 22.19 -30.72 -13.96
N THR A 756 21.93 -32.02 -14.07
CA THR A 756 21.61 -32.85 -12.90
C THR A 756 22.85 -32.98 -12.02
N SER A 757 22.73 -32.69 -10.72
CA SER A 757 23.85 -32.75 -9.79
C SER A 757 23.43 -33.31 -8.44
N ALA A 758 23.96 -34.49 -8.10
CA ALA A 758 23.81 -35.07 -6.77
C ALA A 758 24.74 -34.43 -5.73
N THR A 759 25.77 -33.69 -6.17
CA THR A 759 26.81 -33.12 -5.30
C THR A 759 26.52 -31.67 -4.90
N CYS A 760 25.56 -30.99 -5.53
CA CYS A 760 25.21 -29.61 -5.19
C CYS A 760 24.20 -29.52 -4.04
N TRP A 761 22.97 -30.02 -4.22
CA TRP A 761 21.87 -29.80 -3.27
C TRP A 761 21.29 -31.08 -2.65
N ASN A 762 21.84 -32.26 -2.99
CA ASN A 762 21.36 -33.56 -2.53
C ASN A 762 19.85 -33.82 -2.82
N ASP A 763 19.32 -33.29 -3.93
CA ASP A 763 17.88 -33.41 -4.28
C ASP A 763 16.95 -33.00 -3.12
N THR A 764 17.37 -31.98 -2.35
CA THR A 764 16.70 -31.54 -1.13
C THR A 764 16.28 -30.08 -1.26
N ALA A 765 14.97 -29.83 -1.27
CA ALA A 765 14.43 -28.47 -1.29
C ALA A 765 14.77 -27.70 0.01
N PRO A 766 14.99 -26.38 -0.07
CA PRO A 766 15.07 -25.50 1.09
C PRO A 766 13.84 -25.59 1.98
N THR A 767 14.04 -25.24 3.23
CA THR A 767 12.99 -25.16 4.25
C THR A 767 12.91 -23.73 4.78
N ASP A 768 11.95 -23.44 5.65
CA ASP A 768 11.84 -22.17 6.38
C ASP A 768 13.06 -21.87 7.29
N VAL A 769 13.89 -22.86 7.57
CA VAL A 769 15.07 -22.75 8.45
C VAL A 769 16.40 -22.80 7.71
N GLY A 770 16.48 -23.41 6.52
CA GLY A 770 17.78 -23.53 5.85
C GLY A 770 17.79 -24.23 4.50
N VAL A 771 18.92 -24.08 3.82
CA VAL A 771 19.26 -24.67 2.51
C VAL A 771 20.25 -25.83 2.70
N THR A 772 20.00 -26.95 2.04
CA THR A 772 20.93 -28.09 2.06
C THR A 772 21.98 -27.95 0.97
N VAL A 773 23.26 -28.04 1.35
CA VAL A 773 24.40 -28.09 0.44
C VAL A 773 25.12 -29.43 0.59
N ALA A 774 25.48 -30.05 -0.52
CA ALA A 774 26.14 -31.35 -0.56
C ALA A 774 27.67 -31.21 -0.68
N THR A 775 28.37 -32.08 -1.41
CA THR A 775 29.84 -32.19 -1.34
C THR A 775 30.59 -31.43 -2.43
N ASP A 776 29.90 -30.70 -3.30
CA ASP A 776 30.54 -29.97 -4.40
C ASP A 776 31.44 -28.84 -3.87
N ALA A 777 32.63 -28.71 -4.46
CA ALA A 777 33.61 -27.71 -4.04
C ALA A 777 33.17 -26.28 -4.38
N ALA A 778 32.26 -26.10 -5.34
CA ALA A 778 31.73 -24.78 -5.68
C ALA A 778 30.87 -24.15 -4.57
N LEU A 779 30.38 -24.96 -3.63
CA LEU A 779 29.45 -24.55 -2.57
C LEU A 779 29.82 -25.05 -1.17
N ASN A 780 30.70 -26.05 -1.00
CA ASN A 780 30.96 -26.60 0.32
C ASN A 780 32.33 -27.28 0.45
N ALA A 781 33.38 -26.77 -0.22
CA ALA A 781 34.73 -27.28 -0.02
C ALA A 781 35.19 -27.11 1.44
N SER A 782 35.84 -28.13 2.00
CA SER A 782 36.23 -28.13 3.40
C SER A 782 37.25 -27.02 3.72
N GLY A 783 36.84 -26.05 4.53
CA GLY A 783 37.69 -24.95 5.00
C GLY A 783 37.58 -23.66 4.21
N ASP A 784 36.92 -23.68 3.05
CA ASP A 784 36.72 -22.49 2.20
C ASP A 784 35.52 -21.69 2.68
N ALA A 785 35.54 -20.37 2.48
CA ALA A 785 34.45 -19.49 2.92
C ALA A 785 33.51 -19.16 1.76
N TYR A 786 32.21 -19.19 2.02
CA TYR A 786 31.16 -18.90 1.04
C TYR A 786 30.20 -17.84 1.58
N GLN A 787 29.53 -17.18 0.65
CA GLN A 787 28.36 -16.36 0.90
C GLN A 787 27.20 -16.91 0.06
N MET A 788 26.02 -16.97 0.67
CA MET A 788 24.79 -17.43 0.03
C MET A 788 23.74 -16.33 0.10
N TRP A 789 23.22 -15.96 -1.06
CA TRP A 789 22.10 -15.05 -1.22
C TRP A 789 20.85 -15.91 -1.48
N VAL A 790 19.78 -15.66 -0.72
CA VAL A 790 18.55 -16.45 -0.79
C VAL A 790 17.34 -15.55 -0.98
N TRP A 791 16.40 -15.99 -1.81
CA TRP A 791 15.15 -15.27 -2.09
C TRP A 791 13.95 -16.17 -1.81
N ALA A 792 12.97 -15.63 -1.09
CA ALA A 792 11.67 -16.22 -0.86
C ALA A 792 10.56 -15.28 -1.36
N ASP A 793 9.40 -15.84 -1.68
CA ASP A 793 8.23 -15.03 -2.03
C ASP A 793 7.59 -14.49 -0.74
N ALA A 794 7.97 -13.26 -0.40
CA ALA A 794 7.38 -12.46 0.67
C ALA A 794 6.59 -11.25 0.12
N GLY A 795 6.28 -11.24 -1.19
CA GLY A 795 5.58 -10.15 -1.86
C GLY A 795 6.45 -9.26 -2.75
N VAL A 796 7.76 -9.17 -2.49
CA VAL A 796 8.71 -8.32 -3.25
C VAL A 796 9.36 -9.08 -4.41
N TYR A 797 9.93 -10.26 -4.11
CA TYR A 797 10.61 -11.11 -5.09
C TYR A 797 9.70 -12.23 -5.57
N ARG A 798 9.72 -12.49 -6.87
CA ARG A 798 8.89 -13.51 -7.53
C ARG A 798 9.77 -14.46 -8.32
N GLU A 799 9.43 -15.75 -8.28
CA GLU A 799 10.07 -16.73 -9.15
C GLU A 799 9.56 -16.55 -10.59
N ILE A 800 10.49 -16.47 -11.53
CA ILE A 800 10.16 -16.55 -12.95
C ILE A 800 10.17 -18.02 -13.35
N ASP A 801 9.07 -18.51 -13.93
CA ASP A 801 8.99 -19.80 -14.60
C ASP A 801 8.06 -19.71 -15.80
N TYR A 802 8.59 -19.99 -16.99
CA TYR A 802 7.77 -20.15 -18.19
C TYR A 802 8.45 -21.06 -19.21
N THR A 803 7.66 -21.50 -20.19
CA THR A 803 8.16 -22.21 -21.37
C THR A 803 8.15 -21.28 -22.57
N GLY A 804 9.30 -21.15 -23.24
CA GLY A 804 9.42 -20.35 -24.46
C GLY A 804 8.49 -20.85 -25.56
N SER A 805 7.90 -19.93 -26.31
CA SER A 805 6.91 -20.24 -27.35
C SER A 805 7.55 -20.44 -28.74
N GLY A 806 8.75 -19.90 -28.97
CA GLY A 806 9.39 -19.86 -30.28
C GLY A 806 8.74 -18.89 -31.26
N THR A 807 7.78 -18.08 -30.82
CA THR A 807 6.96 -17.16 -31.63
C THR A 807 7.07 -15.74 -31.08
N THR A 808 6.97 -14.73 -31.95
CA THR A 808 7.10 -13.31 -31.58
C THR A 808 5.75 -12.59 -31.51
N GLY A 809 5.73 -11.37 -30.95
CA GLY A 809 4.57 -10.50 -30.93
C GLY A 809 3.38 -11.08 -30.16
N ALA A 810 2.21 -11.14 -30.81
CA ALA A 810 0.98 -11.62 -30.19
C ALA A 810 1.08 -13.05 -29.63
N GLY A 811 1.89 -13.92 -30.24
CA GLY A 811 2.06 -15.32 -29.83
C GLY A 811 3.20 -15.58 -28.84
N GLY A 812 3.93 -14.56 -28.38
CA GLY A 812 5.09 -14.75 -27.50
C GLY A 812 4.73 -15.27 -26.10
N ALA A 813 5.69 -15.93 -25.46
CA ALA A 813 5.54 -16.50 -24.11
C ALA A 813 5.26 -15.41 -23.06
N VAL A 814 4.53 -15.79 -22.02
CA VAL A 814 4.15 -14.90 -20.91
C VAL A 814 4.60 -15.55 -19.61
N ALA A 815 5.29 -14.76 -18.78
CA ALA A 815 5.60 -15.11 -17.39
C ALA A 815 4.63 -14.36 -16.48
N HIS A 816 3.98 -15.09 -15.58
CA HIS A 816 3.06 -14.52 -14.59
C HIS A 816 3.78 -14.40 -13.24
N LEU A 817 3.78 -13.20 -12.67
CA LEU A 817 4.52 -12.86 -11.46
C LEU A 817 3.64 -12.37 -10.31
N GLY A 818 2.32 -12.25 -10.52
CA GLY A 818 1.43 -11.68 -9.51
C GLY A 818 1.72 -10.20 -9.22
N GLY A 819 2.37 -9.52 -10.18
CA GLY A 819 3.07 -8.26 -9.96
C GLY A 819 3.54 -7.60 -11.27
N THR A 820 3.63 -6.27 -11.32
CA THR A 820 4.21 -5.54 -12.46
C THR A 820 5.70 -5.58 -12.20
N PRO A 821 6.52 -6.10 -13.12
CA PRO A 821 7.95 -6.16 -12.89
C PRO A 821 8.52 -4.74 -12.79
N GLU A 822 9.30 -4.49 -11.75
CA GLU A 822 10.23 -3.35 -11.67
C GLU A 822 11.60 -3.76 -12.24
N ALA A 823 11.95 -5.04 -12.04
CA ALA A 823 13.18 -5.63 -12.53
C ALA A 823 13.00 -7.13 -12.82
N VAL A 824 13.64 -7.60 -13.88
CA VAL A 824 13.82 -9.02 -14.20
C VAL A 824 15.30 -9.32 -14.05
N LEU A 825 15.64 -10.16 -13.07
CA LEU A 825 16.99 -10.47 -12.62
C LEU A 825 17.31 -11.94 -12.91
N PHE A 826 18.53 -12.20 -13.37
CA PHE A 826 19.02 -13.58 -13.58
C PHE A 826 18.11 -14.43 -14.48
N LEU A 827 17.47 -13.83 -15.51
CA LEU A 827 16.64 -14.58 -16.44
C LEU A 827 17.53 -15.52 -17.25
N LYS A 828 17.25 -16.83 -17.21
CA LYS A 828 18.08 -17.85 -17.84
C LYS A 828 17.25 -18.86 -18.61
N ASP A 829 17.64 -19.13 -19.86
CA ASP A 829 17.27 -20.38 -20.53
C ASP A 829 17.99 -21.55 -19.87
N ALA A 830 17.24 -22.38 -19.16
CA ALA A 830 17.79 -23.50 -18.42
C ALA A 830 18.06 -24.74 -19.30
N ALA A 831 17.55 -24.77 -20.53
CA ALA A 831 17.73 -25.88 -21.47
C ALA A 831 18.81 -25.60 -22.52
N GLY A 832 19.14 -24.34 -22.77
CA GLY A 832 20.08 -23.89 -23.79
C GLY A 832 21.33 -23.18 -23.25
N ALA A 833 22.32 -23.04 -24.15
CA ALA A 833 23.56 -22.31 -23.86
C ALA A 833 23.42 -20.81 -24.19
N TYR A 834 22.82 -20.05 -23.27
CA TYR A 834 22.49 -18.62 -23.44
C TYR A 834 22.82 -17.78 -22.21
N HIS A 835 22.94 -16.47 -22.42
CA HIS A 835 23.28 -15.46 -21.43
C HIS A 835 22.17 -15.20 -20.40
N TRP A 836 22.48 -14.38 -19.39
CA TRP A 836 21.61 -14.03 -18.26
C TRP A 836 21.19 -12.56 -18.30
N PRO A 837 20.26 -12.17 -19.20
CA PRO A 837 19.82 -10.79 -19.31
C PRO A 837 19.11 -10.31 -18.04
N VAL A 838 19.33 -9.03 -17.76
CA VAL A 838 18.67 -8.25 -16.72
C VAL A 838 17.97 -7.08 -17.40
N HIS A 839 16.71 -6.86 -17.03
CA HIS A 839 15.88 -5.77 -17.52
C HIS A 839 15.32 -4.96 -16.36
N TRP A 840 15.18 -3.65 -16.53
CA TRP A 840 14.64 -2.76 -15.51
C TRP A 840 13.62 -1.78 -16.09
N ALA A 841 12.51 -1.58 -15.37
CA ALA A 841 11.51 -0.57 -15.73
C ALA A 841 12.08 0.86 -15.67
N VAL A 842 13.07 1.12 -14.80
CA VAL A 842 13.72 2.43 -14.68
C VAL A 842 14.59 2.77 -15.91
N ARG A 843 14.92 1.78 -16.75
CA ARG A 843 15.62 2.00 -18.04
C ARG A 843 14.61 2.22 -19.17
N SER A 844 13.58 1.39 -19.22
CA SER A 844 12.50 1.48 -20.20
C SER A 844 11.18 1.85 -19.50
N ALA A 845 10.94 3.14 -19.29
CA ALA A 845 9.77 3.63 -18.55
C ALA A 845 8.40 3.32 -19.21
N SER A 846 8.41 2.81 -20.45
CA SER A 846 7.23 2.38 -21.19
C SER A 846 7.56 1.13 -22.01
N ASN A 847 6.55 0.31 -22.28
CA ASN A 847 6.70 -0.82 -23.19
C ASN A 847 7.02 -0.38 -24.64
N PRO A 848 7.82 -1.17 -25.38
CA PRO A 848 8.51 -2.38 -24.92
C PRO A 848 9.73 -2.04 -24.06
N VAL A 849 9.99 -2.88 -23.05
CA VAL A 849 11.27 -2.93 -22.34
C VAL A 849 12.27 -3.64 -23.25
N ASP A 850 13.20 -2.88 -23.80
CA ASP A 850 14.19 -3.40 -24.75
C ASP A 850 15.65 -3.20 -24.36
N GLU A 851 15.96 -2.31 -23.41
CA GLU A 851 17.29 -2.23 -22.82
C GLU A 851 17.57 -3.40 -21.86
N TYR A 852 18.75 -4.01 -22.00
CA TYR A 852 19.21 -5.09 -21.14
C TYR A 852 20.72 -5.10 -20.97
N VAL A 853 21.16 -5.79 -19.92
CA VAL A 853 22.57 -6.14 -19.71
C VAL A 853 22.68 -7.56 -19.20
N ASN A 854 23.72 -8.26 -19.62
CA ASN A 854 23.93 -9.65 -19.28
C ASN A 854 24.75 -9.76 -17.99
N SER A 855 24.28 -10.55 -17.03
CA SER A 855 24.96 -10.76 -15.73
C SER A 855 26.23 -11.60 -15.84
N ASP A 856 26.38 -12.32 -16.95
CA ASP A 856 27.45 -13.28 -17.22
C ASP A 856 28.51 -12.76 -18.20
N VAL A 857 28.54 -11.46 -18.52
CA VAL A 857 29.60 -10.84 -19.35
C VAL A 857 29.91 -9.43 -18.86
N TYR A 858 31.05 -8.86 -19.30
CA TYR A 858 31.42 -7.48 -18.99
C TYR A 858 30.72 -6.44 -19.88
N SER A 859 30.04 -6.84 -20.95
CA SER A 859 29.54 -5.92 -21.98
C SER A 859 28.70 -4.77 -21.42
N ALA A 860 28.81 -3.61 -22.06
CA ALA A 860 27.88 -2.49 -21.88
C ALA A 860 26.42 -2.88 -22.21
N GLU A 861 25.47 -2.00 -21.91
CA GLU A 861 24.04 -2.20 -22.18
C GLU A 861 23.75 -2.38 -23.69
N ALA A 862 22.72 -3.18 -24.02
CA ALA A 862 22.28 -3.47 -25.38
C ALA A 862 20.74 -3.39 -25.50
N ALA A 863 20.19 -3.42 -26.74
CA ALA A 863 18.77 -3.14 -27.01
C ALA A 863 18.06 -4.03 -28.06
N ASP A 864 18.45 -5.30 -28.21
CA ASP A 864 17.92 -6.19 -29.26
C ASP A 864 16.69 -7.03 -28.86
N ASP A 865 16.50 -7.18 -27.56
CA ASP A 865 15.72 -8.23 -26.93
C ASP A 865 14.56 -7.56 -26.17
N LYS A 866 13.31 -7.83 -26.59
CA LYS A 866 12.13 -7.03 -26.21
C LYS A 866 11.10 -7.82 -25.41
N MET A 867 10.65 -7.23 -24.32
CA MET A 867 9.51 -7.71 -23.54
C MET A 867 8.57 -6.57 -23.16
N ASP A 868 7.29 -6.88 -23.02
CA ASP A 868 6.33 -5.96 -22.44
C ASP A 868 6.20 -6.31 -20.95
N PHE A 869 6.48 -5.35 -20.07
CA PHE A 869 6.09 -5.44 -18.67
C PHE A 869 4.58 -5.19 -18.58
N LEU A 870 3.88 -6.24 -18.16
CA LEU A 870 2.44 -6.26 -17.99
C LEU A 870 2.11 -6.04 -16.52
N SER A 871 0.83 -5.79 -16.26
CA SER A 871 0.32 -5.74 -14.90
C SER A 871 0.65 -7.02 -14.12
N ASN A 872 0.52 -8.20 -14.70
CA ASN A 872 0.71 -9.45 -13.95
C ASN A 872 2.01 -10.19 -14.25
N GLY A 873 3.00 -9.52 -14.83
CA GLY A 873 4.30 -10.10 -15.14
C GLY A 873 4.90 -9.52 -16.41
N PHE A 874 5.43 -10.35 -17.30
CA PHE A 874 5.94 -9.86 -18.58
C PHE A 874 5.62 -10.79 -19.73
N LYS A 875 5.61 -10.23 -20.94
CA LYS A 875 5.45 -10.97 -22.18
C LYS A 875 6.66 -10.78 -23.07
N ILE A 876 7.17 -11.87 -23.61
CA ILE A 876 8.22 -11.78 -24.62
C ILE A 876 7.61 -11.36 -25.95
N ILE A 877 8.12 -10.26 -26.51
CA ILE A 877 7.70 -9.76 -27.83
C ILE A 877 8.72 -10.16 -28.89
N GLN A 878 10.00 -10.15 -28.54
CA GLN A 878 11.09 -10.52 -29.43
C GLN A 878 12.24 -11.13 -28.64
N SER A 879 12.89 -12.14 -29.20
CA SER A 879 14.15 -12.69 -28.68
C SER A 879 15.07 -12.99 -29.86
N VAL A 880 16.20 -12.31 -29.91
CA VAL A 880 17.22 -12.36 -30.96
C VAL A 880 18.53 -12.92 -30.41
N THR A 881 18.98 -12.43 -29.25
CA THR A 881 20.36 -12.63 -28.78
C THR A 881 20.44 -13.60 -27.61
N ASN A 882 19.59 -13.45 -26.59
CA ASN A 882 19.72 -14.19 -25.33
C ASN A 882 18.83 -15.44 -25.22
N GLY A 883 18.12 -15.84 -26.28
CA GLY A 883 17.41 -17.12 -26.33
C GLY A 883 16.27 -17.29 -25.32
N TYR A 884 15.79 -16.24 -24.68
CA TYR A 884 14.76 -16.35 -23.63
C TYR A 884 13.34 -16.66 -24.16
N ASN A 885 13.18 -17.01 -25.44
CA ASN A 885 11.90 -17.47 -25.99
C ASN A 885 12.05 -18.63 -26.97
N VAL A 886 13.12 -19.44 -26.81
CA VAL A 886 13.29 -20.66 -27.62
C VAL A 886 12.13 -21.62 -27.34
N GLY A 887 11.48 -22.09 -28.41
CA GLY A 887 10.28 -22.92 -28.32
C GLY A 887 10.51 -24.22 -27.55
N GLY A 888 9.72 -24.45 -26.49
CA GLY A 888 9.78 -25.65 -25.65
C GLY A 888 10.92 -25.69 -24.63
N HIS A 889 11.75 -24.65 -24.57
CA HIS A 889 12.77 -24.50 -23.53
C HIS A 889 12.14 -23.89 -22.28
N ARG A 890 12.64 -24.27 -21.11
CA ARG A 890 12.21 -23.71 -19.83
C ARG A 890 13.11 -22.55 -19.43
N HIS A 891 12.51 -21.47 -18.96
CA HIS A 891 13.18 -20.24 -18.55
C HIS A 891 12.89 -19.97 -17.09
N VAL A 892 13.93 -19.62 -16.33
CA VAL A 892 13.83 -19.34 -14.89
C VAL A 892 14.57 -18.07 -14.50
N GLY A 893 14.28 -17.52 -13.32
CA GLY A 893 14.94 -16.33 -12.82
C GLY A 893 14.22 -15.73 -11.60
N ILE A 894 14.57 -14.50 -11.27
CA ILE A 894 13.98 -13.73 -10.17
C ILE A 894 13.41 -12.44 -10.74
N ALA A 895 12.20 -12.04 -10.33
CA ALA A 895 11.69 -10.71 -10.61
C ALA A 895 11.51 -9.92 -9.31
N VAL A 896 11.72 -8.61 -9.38
CA VAL A 896 11.16 -7.66 -8.41
C VAL A 896 9.85 -7.18 -9.00
N ALA A 897 8.74 -7.34 -8.28
CA ALA A 897 7.43 -6.99 -8.83
C ALA A 897 6.57 -6.24 -7.82
N GLY A 898 6.01 -5.10 -8.25
CA GLY A 898 5.07 -4.31 -7.47
C GLY A 898 3.68 -4.97 -7.41
N ASN A 899 2.93 -4.71 -6.34
CA ASN A 899 1.65 -5.37 -6.09
C ASN A 899 0.58 -5.10 -7.14
N GLU A 900 -0.28 -6.09 -7.37
CA GLU A 900 -1.43 -6.01 -8.28
C GLU A 900 -2.54 -5.08 -7.80
N LYS A 901 -2.75 -4.97 -6.49
CA LYS A 901 -3.89 -4.25 -5.92
C LYS A 901 -3.80 -2.72 -6.03
N TYR A 902 -2.61 -2.15 -5.87
CA TYR A 902 -2.42 -0.71 -5.69
C TYR A 902 -1.87 0.01 -6.92
N ARG A 903 -2.22 -0.50 -8.09
CA ARG A 903 -1.72 0.09 -9.32
C ARG A 903 -2.63 1.22 -9.75
N ASN A 904 -2.03 2.37 -10.01
CA ASN A 904 -2.58 3.26 -11.00
C ASN A 904 -2.38 2.58 -12.36
N GLY A 905 -3.47 2.32 -13.10
CA GLY A 905 -3.37 1.77 -14.45
C GLY A 905 -2.38 2.57 -15.30
N TYR A 906 -1.40 1.87 -15.88
CA TYR A 906 -0.47 2.44 -16.87
C TYR A 906 -1.14 2.55 -18.24
#